data_AF-E4MAS8-F1
#
_entry.id   AF-E4MAS8-F1
#
_cell.length_a   1.000
_cell.length_b   1.000
_cell.length_c   1.000
_cell.angle_alpha   90.00
_cell.angle_beta   90.00
_cell.angle_gamma   90.00
#
_symmetry.space_group_name_H-M   'P 1'
#
loop_
_entity.id
_entity.type
_entity.pdbx_description
1 polymer ?
#
loop_
_entity_poly.entity_id
_entity_poly.type
_entity_poly.pdbx_seq_one_letter_code
_entity_poly.pdbx_strand_id
1 'polypeptide(L)'
;MKNIKRYRMKNYRIFVEKHPRFRVEAESLRRELNANLNLDIRELRLLNVYDLFGFSEELLEKTRYSVFGEVVTDSVTDACDLAGQKYIAVEYLPGQFDQRAASAVDCVRLIDPSAEVRIRSSKLLLFDGAVTDEEIARIKRYYINAVESREKDLSVLSDMEQAEVKPVAVLEGFTKMTDAELAPYCAQYGLAMNADDLREVVKYFRAEGRDPYETELRILDTYWSDHCRHTTFTTELEGITVEESFVKDEIEDSLALYLRIRRELGREHKSICLMDMATIGARYLRKKGLLDDMEVSDENNACSVYVDVDVDGRTEKWLLQFKNETHNHPTEIEPFGGASTCLGGAIRDPLSGRSYVYQAMRVTGAGDIYQKVGDTLEGKLPQNVISKKAAAGYSSYGNQIGLATTHVREVYHDGYVAKRLEVGAVVGAVKAENVRREKPAPGDKIIMLGGRTGRDGIGGATGSSKEHNTKSLETCGSEVQKGNAPEERKLERLFRRPEVTRLIKKSNDFGAGGVSVAIGELADGLDIYLDRVKTKYSGLNSTELAISESQERMAVVVEAKDVETFMRYCLEENIEAVEVADVTDTARMRMFNKDRKVVDLSREFIDSAGARHYAEAKVGEVENRNPFVREIAGDTLAARFENNLRDNNVVSQRGLVEMFDSTIGASTVLMPFGGRTQGSETQVSVQKLPTDGYTDTASIMAFGYNPFIASWSPYHGAAYAVVEAAAKVVAAGARYDRMRYSYQEYFERMTKNPESWGKPLGALLGALKMQVELGLPSIGGKDSMSGTFQHINVPPMLMAFGITTVDAGTVISTDFKKAGSRIYLVRHTPAENYMPDTAQLKANFDFVCGQIESGKILSAWSVGFGGVAEGLAKMAFGNRIGAEVTTDESRLYEYAYGSILVESDGELDFPAAELLGATVADEALTVNGVRMPLDGLYEANTVKFTTVYPDKGENRADVMSAEPECRTFAYEGEAVERPVAYLPVFPGTNCDYDTAKAFRNAGAEVTTSVLCNLGGDDILRSIAQMKEHIRRAHIFVLCGGFSSGDEPDGSAKFIVNVLNNKDIREEIHALLDRGGLILGICNGFQALVKSGLLPYGRLGMVTKDSPTLFRNDVNRHISQIVSTRVSTLNSPWLAGFELGEVHSIAVSHGEGKFVVSEELAKELFANGQVAFQYVDAEGRVTAEAPYNPNGSSYAIEGIVSRDGRILGKMGHTERYGKNLFKNIAGNKEQALFRNAVEYFRKSK
;
A
#
# COMPACT_ATOMS: atom_id res chain seq x y z
N MET A 1 -23.33 46.16 -19.40
CA MET A 1 -22.03 46.66 -18.92
C MET A 1 -22.13 46.92 -17.41
N LYS A 2 -21.73 45.95 -16.59
CA LYS A 2 -21.49 46.14 -15.14
C LYS A 2 -19.98 46.36 -14.96
N ASN A 3 -19.61 47.42 -14.25
CA ASN A 3 -18.22 47.79 -13.94
C ASN A 3 -17.50 46.65 -13.19
N ILE A 4 -16.63 45.93 -13.88
CA ILE A 4 -15.63 45.06 -13.25
C ILE A 4 -14.56 45.98 -12.69
N LYS A 5 -14.53 46.17 -11.36
CA LYS A 5 -13.32 46.65 -10.67
C LYS A 5 -12.23 45.61 -10.95
N ARG A 6 -11.30 45.90 -11.87
CA ARG A 6 -10.03 45.18 -11.98
C ARG A 6 -9.24 45.44 -10.71
N TYR A 7 -9.40 44.59 -9.70
CA TYR A 7 -8.44 44.52 -8.59
C TYR A 7 -7.08 44.18 -9.19
N ARG A 8 -6.04 44.93 -8.79
CA ARG A 8 -4.68 44.76 -9.29
C ARG A 8 -4.11 43.49 -8.63
N MET A 9 -4.22 42.34 -9.32
CA MET A 9 -3.66 41.07 -8.83
C MET A 9 -2.14 41.20 -8.67
N LYS A 10 -1.62 40.81 -7.51
CA LYS A 10 -0.17 40.83 -7.17
C LYS A 10 0.29 39.41 -6.86
N ASN A 11 1.59 39.18 -7.00
CA ASN A 11 2.24 37.94 -6.56
C ASN A 11 2.73 38.14 -5.13
N TYR A 12 2.57 37.12 -4.28
CA TYR A 12 2.99 37.15 -2.89
C TYR A 12 3.87 35.94 -2.58
N ARG A 13 4.73 36.06 -1.58
CA ARG A 13 5.44 34.94 -0.96
C ARG A 13 5.21 35.00 0.54
N ILE A 14 4.85 33.89 1.14
CA ILE A 14 4.69 33.76 2.59
C ILE A 14 5.53 32.61 3.13
N PHE A 15 5.93 32.74 4.39
CA PHE A 15 6.73 31.78 5.14
C PHE A 15 5.91 31.28 6.33
N VAL A 16 5.85 29.96 6.49
CA VAL A 16 5.12 29.30 7.57
C VAL A 16 6.10 28.52 8.41
N GLU A 17 6.19 28.85 9.69
CA GLU A 17 7.10 28.23 10.63
C GLU A 17 6.37 27.71 11.87
N LYS A 18 6.64 26.46 12.24
CA LYS A 18 6.12 25.87 13.49
C LYS A 18 6.73 26.60 14.70
N HIS A 19 5.91 26.93 15.68
CA HIS A 19 6.38 27.43 16.97
C HIS A 19 7.35 26.43 17.64
N PRO A 20 8.29 26.87 18.50
CA PRO A 20 9.35 26.02 19.05
C PRO A 20 8.88 24.67 19.62
N ARG A 21 7.74 24.64 20.34
CA ARG A 21 7.17 23.41 20.91
C ARG A 21 6.67 22.38 19.88
N PHE A 22 6.51 22.77 18.62
CA PHE A 22 5.97 21.96 17.52
C PHE A 22 6.99 21.66 16.42
N ARG A 23 8.29 21.97 16.62
CA ARG A 23 9.36 21.75 15.63
C ARG A 23 9.86 20.30 15.56
N VAL A 24 8.97 19.31 15.68
CA VAL A 24 9.32 17.88 15.70
C VAL A 24 10.00 17.43 14.39
N GLU A 25 9.49 17.87 13.24
CA GLU A 25 10.07 17.56 11.91
C GLU A 25 11.49 18.13 11.76
N ALA A 26 11.70 19.37 12.19
CA ALA A 26 13.01 20.02 12.12
C ALA A 26 14.03 19.33 13.03
N GLU A 27 13.66 18.96 14.25
CA GLU A 27 14.54 18.23 15.17
C GLU A 27 14.85 16.81 14.67
N SER A 28 13.87 16.12 14.09
CA SER A 28 14.07 14.79 13.48
C SER A 28 15.09 14.88 12.33
N LEU A 29 14.91 15.84 11.42
CA LEU A 29 15.83 16.06 10.31
C LEU A 29 17.23 16.47 10.80
N ARG A 30 17.33 17.29 11.83
CA ARG A 30 18.62 17.68 12.43
C ARG A 30 19.38 16.46 12.95
N ARG A 31 18.70 15.56 13.69
CA ARG A 31 19.30 14.31 14.19
C ARG A 31 19.73 13.39 13.05
N GLU A 32 18.91 13.28 12.00
CA GLU A 32 19.23 12.49 10.81
C GLU A 32 20.47 13.03 10.09
N LEU A 33 20.54 14.33 9.84
CA LEU A 33 21.68 14.97 9.18
C LEU A 33 22.96 14.80 10.04
N ASN A 34 22.87 15.01 11.35
CA ASN A 34 24.01 14.81 12.25
C ASN A 34 24.50 13.36 12.25
N ALA A 35 23.58 12.39 12.29
CA ALA A 35 23.93 10.97 12.30
C ALA A 35 24.50 10.49 10.96
N ASN A 36 23.85 10.83 9.84
CA ASN A 36 24.20 10.31 8.52
C ASN A 36 25.39 11.03 7.87
N LEU A 37 25.58 12.31 8.18
CA LEU A 37 26.65 13.12 7.63
C LEU A 37 27.74 13.46 8.66
N ASN A 38 27.67 12.93 9.89
CA ASN A 38 28.62 13.21 10.96
C ASN A 38 28.84 14.72 11.14
N LEU A 39 27.75 15.43 11.43
CA LEU A 39 27.70 16.88 11.63
C LEU A 39 27.36 17.23 13.08
N ASP A 40 27.61 18.47 13.49
CA ASP A 40 27.23 19.03 14.81
C ASP A 40 26.24 20.21 14.64
N ILE A 41 25.16 20.01 13.87
CA ILE A 41 24.10 21.02 13.73
C ILE A 41 23.40 21.16 15.08
N ARG A 42 23.41 22.36 15.65
CA ARG A 42 22.84 22.66 16.98
C ARG A 42 21.40 23.09 16.87
N GLU A 43 21.09 23.93 15.89
CA GLU A 43 19.72 24.37 15.61
C GLU A 43 19.43 24.26 14.12
N LEU A 44 18.25 23.72 13.80
CA LEU A 44 17.69 23.68 12.45
C LEU A 44 16.28 24.25 12.51
N ARG A 45 16.00 25.29 11.73
CA ARG A 45 14.64 25.75 11.49
C ARG A 45 14.17 25.26 10.14
N LEU A 46 12.91 24.84 10.07
CA LEU A 46 12.27 24.35 8.86
C LEU A 46 11.00 25.15 8.59
N LEU A 47 10.93 25.77 7.42
CA LEU A 47 9.81 26.61 7.01
C LEU A 47 9.20 26.07 5.72
N ASN A 48 7.88 26.15 5.62
CA ASN A 48 7.19 26.01 4.35
C ASN A 48 7.10 27.38 3.68
N VAL A 49 7.42 27.44 2.39
CA VAL A 49 7.39 28.67 1.60
C VAL A 49 6.36 28.50 0.49
N TYR A 50 5.38 29.40 0.45
CA TYR A 50 4.34 29.42 -0.58
C TYR A 50 4.50 30.63 -1.49
N ASP A 51 4.57 30.37 -2.79
CA ASP A 51 4.48 31.39 -3.82
C ASP A 51 3.06 31.44 -4.36
N LEU A 52 2.44 32.60 -4.23
CA LEU A 52 1.02 32.81 -4.42
C LEU A 52 0.78 33.74 -5.60
N PHE A 53 0.09 33.22 -6.63
CA PHE A 53 -0.20 33.94 -7.87
C PHE A 53 -1.71 34.06 -8.07
N GLY A 54 -2.17 35.22 -8.56
CA GLY A 54 -3.59 35.51 -8.75
C GLY A 54 -4.33 35.93 -7.47
N PHE A 55 -3.61 36.21 -6.38
CA PHE A 55 -4.22 36.60 -5.10
C PHE A 55 -4.54 38.10 -5.05
N SER A 56 -5.66 38.42 -4.40
CA SER A 56 -5.94 39.75 -3.87
C SER A 56 -5.46 39.84 -2.42
N GLU A 57 -5.22 41.04 -1.92
CA GLU A 57 -4.84 41.27 -0.52
C GLU A 57 -5.91 40.75 0.45
N GLU A 58 -7.20 40.90 0.10
CA GLU A 58 -8.30 40.35 0.89
C GLU A 58 -8.30 38.81 0.91
N LEU A 59 -8.06 38.16 -0.24
CA LEU A 59 -8.00 36.71 -0.32
C LEU A 59 -6.79 36.16 0.45
N LEU A 60 -5.63 36.83 0.36
CA LEU A 60 -4.43 36.49 1.13
C LEU A 60 -4.72 36.49 2.64
N GLU A 61 -5.29 37.57 3.17
CA GLU A 61 -5.58 37.65 4.60
C GLU A 61 -6.63 36.63 5.05
N LYS A 62 -7.65 36.37 4.24
CA LYS A 62 -8.63 35.30 4.53
C LYS A 62 -8.00 33.91 4.57
N THR A 63 -7.00 33.66 3.73
CA THR A 63 -6.38 32.33 3.52
C THR A 63 -5.16 32.08 4.42
N ARG A 64 -4.56 33.13 5.00
CA ARG A 64 -3.34 33.08 5.80
C ARG A 64 -3.32 31.96 6.85
N TYR A 65 -4.35 31.90 7.70
CA TYR A 65 -4.48 30.88 8.75
C TYR A 65 -5.61 29.86 8.52
N SER A 66 -6.46 30.07 7.52
CA SER A 66 -7.48 29.10 7.13
C SER A 66 -6.96 28.10 6.09
N VAL A 67 -5.85 28.39 5.41
CA VAL A 67 -5.21 27.49 4.44
C VAL A 67 -3.74 27.25 4.79
N PHE A 68 -2.91 28.29 4.86
CA PHE A 68 -1.45 28.11 4.81
C PHE A 68 -0.76 27.76 6.13
N GLY A 69 -1.26 28.24 7.27
CA GLY A 69 -0.78 27.88 8.61
C GLY A 69 -1.91 27.67 9.60
N GLU A 70 -1.61 27.24 10.83
CA GLU A 70 -2.59 27.15 11.93
C GLU A 70 -2.27 28.11 13.08
N VAL A 71 -3.29 28.78 13.64
CA VAL A 71 -3.11 29.77 14.72
C VAL A 71 -2.49 29.18 15.99
N VAL A 72 -2.68 27.89 16.24
CA VAL A 72 -2.18 27.20 17.43
C VAL A 72 -0.71 26.79 17.27
N THR A 73 -0.31 26.39 16.06
CA THR A 73 0.99 25.74 15.82
C THR A 73 1.99 26.59 15.05
N ASP A 74 1.55 27.60 14.31
CA ASP A 74 2.35 28.28 13.29
C ASP A 74 2.41 29.80 13.44
N SER A 75 3.53 30.34 12.99
CA SER A 75 3.68 31.73 12.61
C SER A 75 3.68 31.84 11.08
N VAL A 76 2.84 32.71 10.52
CA VAL A 76 2.81 33.01 9.08
C VAL A 76 3.29 34.44 8.84
N THR A 77 4.37 34.60 8.09
CA THR A 77 5.01 35.91 7.82
C THR A 77 5.16 36.18 6.32
N ASP A 78 5.25 37.46 5.94
CA ASP A 78 5.46 37.87 4.53
C ASP A 78 6.96 37.97 4.17
N ALA A 79 7.84 37.87 5.17
CA ALA A 79 9.28 37.92 5.01
C ALA A 79 9.97 36.98 6.00
N CYS A 80 11.14 36.48 5.61
CA CYS A 80 12.06 35.74 6.46
C CYS A 80 13.44 36.42 6.36
N ASP A 81 14.04 36.75 7.51
CA ASP A 81 15.39 37.33 7.51
C ASP A 81 16.43 36.24 7.22
N LEU A 82 17.11 36.38 6.08
CA LEU A 82 18.16 35.49 5.60
C LEU A 82 19.54 36.12 5.73
N ALA A 83 19.64 37.38 6.18
CA ALA A 83 20.90 38.10 6.20
C ALA A 83 21.90 37.44 7.16
N GLY A 84 23.04 37.01 6.64
CA GLY A 84 24.08 36.32 7.42
C GLY A 84 23.74 34.89 7.86
N GLN A 85 22.59 34.34 7.47
CA GLN A 85 22.21 32.95 7.78
C GLN A 85 22.59 32.01 6.63
N LYS A 86 23.02 30.80 6.97
CA LYS A 86 23.20 29.70 6.00
C LYS A 86 21.86 29.01 5.81
N TYR A 87 21.47 28.79 4.55
CA TYR A 87 20.18 28.19 4.24
C TYR A 87 20.21 27.32 2.98
N ILE A 88 19.23 26.44 2.87
CA ILE A 88 18.93 25.67 1.67
C ILE A 88 17.43 25.80 1.41
N ALA A 89 17.05 26.26 0.22
CA ALA A 89 15.66 26.29 -0.22
C ALA A 89 15.46 25.22 -1.31
N VAL A 90 14.43 24.39 -1.18
CA VAL A 90 14.19 23.24 -2.07
C VAL A 90 12.76 23.27 -2.58
N GLU A 91 12.58 23.10 -3.89
CA GLU A 91 11.28 22.97 -4.56
C GLU A 91 11.26 21.74 -5.47
N TYR A 92 10.06 21.27 -5.82
CA TYR A 92 9.90 20.20 -6.79
C TYR A 92 10.33 20.64 -8.19
N LEU A 93 10.78 19.67 -8.98
CA LEU A 93 11.01 19.89 -10.40
C LEU A 93 9.69 20.24 -11.13
N PRO A 94 9.78 21.00 -12.23
CA PRO A 94 8.63 21.30 -13.08
C PRO A 94 7.86 20.05 -13.50
N GLY A 95 6.55 20.04 -13.24
CA GLY A 95 5.65 18.96 -13.64
C GLY A 95 5.50 17.80 -12.65
N GLN A 96 6.36 17.71 -11.63
CA GLN A 96 6.18 16.79 -10.50
C GLN A 96 4.91 17.15 -9.72
N PHE A 97 4.23 16.13 -9.18
CA PHE A 97 3.01 16.35 -8.41
C PHE A 97 3.33 16.90 -7.01
N ASP A 98 2.89 18.13 -6.76
CA ASP A 98 2.96 18.79 -5.45
C ASP A 98 1.61 18.67 -4.74
N GLN A 99 1.45 17.63 -3.92
CA GLN A 99 0.24 17.38 -3.15
C GLN A 99 -0.12 18.57 -2.23
N ARG A 100 0.88 19.22 -1.63
CA ARG A 100 0.70 20.37 -0.75
C ARG A 100 0.13 21.56 -1.50
N ALA A 101 0.72 21.91 -2.65
CA ALA A 101 0.21 22.99 -3.48
C ALA A 101 -1.18 22.69 -4.03
N ALA A 102 -1.45 21.46 -4.48
CA ALA A 102 -2.75 21.04 -4.97
C ALA A 102 -3.83 21.17 -3.88
N SER A 103 -3.60 20.62 -2.69
CA SER A 103 -4.53 20.73 -1.56
C SER A 103 -4.74 22.17 -1.09
N ALA A 104 -3.70 23.03 -1.17
CA ALA A 104 -3.84 24.45 -0.87
C ALA A 104 -4.77 25.17 -1.86
N VAL A 105 -4.65 24.87 -3.17
CA VAL A 105 -5.55 25.43 -4.20
C VAL A 105 -7.00 25.03 -3.93
N ASP A 106 -7.24 23.76 -3.62
CA ASP A 106 -8.57 23.25 -3.30
C ASP A 106 -9.16 23.95 -2.07
N CYS A 107 -8.38 24.15 -1.01
CA CYS A 107 -8.82 24.88 0.17
C CYS A 107 -9.14 26.36 -0.12
N VAL A 108 -8.34 27.03 -0.97
CA VAL A 108 -8.64 28.42 -1.38
C VAL A 108 -9.96 28.50 -2.14
N ARG A 109 -10.23 27.53 -3.02
CA ARG A 109 -11.49 27.46 -3.79
C ARG A 109 -12.72 27.19 -2.92
N LEU A 110 -12.56 26.53 -1.76
CA LEU A 110 -13.66 26.42 -0.79
C LEU A 110 -14.03 27.79 -0.17
N ILE A 111 -13.06 28.69 -0.03
CA ILE A 111 -13.27 30.04 0.54
C ILE A 111 -13.78 31.01 -0.53
N ASP A 112 -13.21 30.94 -1.73
CA ASP A 112 -13.65 31.70 -2.91
C ASP A 112 -13.74 30.76 -4.13
N PRO A 113 -14.95 30.22 -4.44
CA PRO A 113 -15.16 29.31 -5.56
C PRO A 113 -14.84 29.91 -6.94
N SER A 114 -14.69 31.23 -7.04
CA SER A 114 -14.33 31.93 -8.28
C SER A 114 -12.84 32.22 -8.42
N ALA A 115 -12.03 31.84 -7.42
CA ALA A 115 -10.61 32.12 -7.39
C ALA A 115 -9.81 31.35 -8.46
N GLU A 116 -9.23 32.10 -9.39
CA GLU A 116 -8.25 31.62 -10.37
C GLU A 116 -6.83 31.81 -9.83
N VAL A 117 -6.44 30.98 -8.87
CA VAL A 117 -5.13 31.04 -8.21
C VAL A 117 -4.18 29.95 -8.68
N ARG A 118 -2.89 30.21 -8.55
CA ARG A 118 -1.81 29.20 -8.64
C ARG A 118 -0.93 29.31 -7.42
N ILE A 119 -0.53 28.17 -6.89
CA ILE A 119 0.28 28.06 -5.67
C ILE A 119 1.45 27.14 -5.99
N ARG A 120 2.65 27.52 -5.55
CA ARG A 120 3.82 26.62 -5.50
C ARG A 120 4.28 26.50 -4.07
N SER A 121 4.65 25.29 -3.65
CA SER A 121 5.22 25.05 -2.31
C SER A 121 6.70 24.72 -2.39
N SER A 122 7.42 25.00 -1.30
CA SER A 122 8.85 24.72 -1.17
C SER A 122 9.24 24.66 0.31
N LYS A 123 10.38 24.04 0.61
CA LYS A 123 10.93 23.93 1.96
C LYS A 123 12.16 24.83 2.09
N LEU A 124 12.28 25.54 3.20
CA LEU A 124 13.43 26.36 3.55
C LEU A 124 14.04 25.84 4.87
N LEU A 125 15.29 25.41 4.79
CA LEU A 125 16.09 24.97 5.93
C LEU A 125 17.04 26.11 6.30
N LEU A 126 16.98 26.57 7.55
CA LEU A 126 17.91 27.57 8.10
C LEU A 126 18.78 26.90 9.15
N PHE A 127 20.09 27.06 8.98
CA PHE A 127 21.10 26.45 9.84
C PHE A 127 21.72 27.49 10.77
N ASP A 128 22.19 27.03 11.93
CA ASP A 128 22.99 27.86 12.81
C ASP A 128 24.33 28.27 12.16
N GLY A 129 24.92 29.37 12.66
CA GLY A 129 26.12 29.96 12.07
C GLY A 129 27.40 29.14 12.22
N ALA A 130 27.39 28.02 12.95
CA ALA A 130 28.54 27.13 13.06
C ALA A 130 28.69 26.22 11.85
N VAL A 131 27.63 26.01 11.06
CA VAL A 131 27.65 25.15 9.87
C VAL A 131 28.47 25.83 8.75
N THR A 132 29.49 25.13 8.27
CA THR A 132 30.41 25.60 7.23
C THR A 132 29.83 25.45 5.82
N ASP A 133 30.41 26.16 4.84
CA ASP A 133 30.00 26.04 3.43
C ASP A 133 30.21 24.63 2.86
N GLU A 134 31.25 23.92 3.34
CA GLU A 134 31.50 22.54 2.95
C GLU A 134 30.42 21.58 3.48
N GLU A 135 29.99 21.77 4.74
CA GLU A 135 28.91 20.99 5.32
C GLU A 135 27.57 21.27 4.63
N ILE A 136 27.27 22.52 4.28
CA ILE A 136 26.09 22.86 3.47
C ILE A 136 26.13 22.13 2.12
N ALA A 137 27.28 22.06 1.45
CA ALA A 137 27.40 21.34 0.19
C ALA A 137 27.14 19.83 0.35
N ARG A 138 27.58 19.22 1.47
CA ARG A 138 27.29 17.82 1.81
C ARG A 138 25.81 17.59 2.09
N ILE A 139 25.17 18.49 2.84
CA ILE A 139 23.73 18.45 3.11
C ILE A 139 22.93 18.57 1.80
N LYS A 140 23.31 19.49 0.91
CA LYS A 140 22.65 19.64 -0.41
C LYS A 140 22.68 18.34 -1.21
N ARG A 141 23.84 17.67 -1.29
CA ARG A 141 23.97 16.38 -2.01
C ARG A 141 23.17 15.25 -1.38
N TYR A 142 22.94 15.30 -0.07
CA TYR A 142 22.17 14.29 0.65
C TYR A 142 20.66 14.54 0.59
N TYR A 143 20.23 15.79 0.75
CA TYR A 143 18.83 16.18 0.91
C TYR A 143 18.12 16.44 -0.42
N ILE A 144 18.80 17.05 -1.40
CA ILE A 144 18.21 17.36 -2.70
C ILE A 144 18.33 16.13 -3.60
N ASN A 145 17.20 15.48 -3.87
CA ASN A 145 17.14 14.46 -4.91
C ASN A 145 16.99 15.15 -6.27
N ALA A 146 18.03 15.08 -7.11
CA ALA A 146 18.05 15.71 -8.44
C ALA A 146 17.01 15.15 -9.43
N VAL A 147 16.42 13.98 -9.15
CA VAL A 147 15.34 13.36 -9.95
C VAL A 147 13.98 13.99 -9.64
N GLU A 148 13.82 14.60 -8.47
CA GLU A 148 12.52 15.00 -7.94
C GLU A 148 12.45 16.50 -7.60
N SER A 149 13.57 17.07 -7.16
CA SER A 149 13.65 18.38 -6.55
C SER A 149 14.88 19.14 -7.01
N ARG A 150 14.83 20.47 -6.90
CA ARG A 150 15.93 21.39 -7.18
C ARG A 150 16.05 22.44 -6.10
N GLU A 151 17.21 23.09 -6.06
CA GLU A 151 17.37 24.30 -5.25
C GLU A 151 16.46 25.42 -5.79
N LYS A 152 15.74 26.08 -4.88
CA LYS A 152 14.85 27.19 -5.19
C LYS A 152 15.60 28.51 -5.09
N ASP A 153 15.52 29.32 -6.15
CA ASP A 153 15.97 30.71 -6.11
C ASP A 153 14.91 31.59 -5.44
N LEU A 154 15.15 31.94 -4.17
CA LEU A 154 14.26 32.82 -3.40
C LEU A 154 14.27 34.28 -3.89
N SER A 155 15.13 34.68 -4.83
CA SER A 155 15.06 36.01 -5.46
C SER A 155 14.03 36.07 -6.59
N VAL A 156 13.61 34.92 -7.12
CA VAL A 156 12.65 34.81 -8.23
C VAL A 156 11.25 34.52 -7.69
N LEU A 157 10.26 35.31 -8.14
CA LEU A 157 8.83 35.09 -7.87
C LEU A 157 8.06 35.15 -9.20
N SER A 158 8.03 34.01 -9.91
CA SER A 158 7.44 33.87 -11.23
C SER A 158 6.66 32.57 -11.36
N ASP A 159 5.59 32.62 -12.16
CA ASP A 159 4.72 31.49 -12.48
C ASP A 159 5.04 30.85 -13.85
N MET A 160 5.92 31.47 -14.66
CA MET A 160 6.13 31.06 -16.05
C MET A 160 7.10 29.89 -16.20
N GLU A 161 6.56 28.70 -16.45
CA GLU A 161 7.21 27.63 -17.22
C GLU A 161 6.27 27.20 -18.36
N GLN A 162 6.04 28.08 -19.35
CA GLN A 162 5.44 27.66 -20.61
C GLN A 162 6.52 27.04 -21.49
N ALA A 163 6.57 25.71 -21.51
CA ALA A 163 7.38 25.00 -22.49
C ALA A 163 6.74 25.13 -23.88
N GLU A 164 7.53 25.54 -24.87
CA GLU A 164 7.12 25.57 -26.27
C GLU A 164 6.79 24.14 -26.75
N VAL A 165 5.59 23.93 -27.31
CA VAL A 165 5.19 22.62 -27.84
C VAL A 165 6.01 22.35 -29.09
N LYS A 166 6.98 21.44 -29.00
CA LYS A 166 7.71 20.99 -30.18
C LYS A 166 6.79 20.15 -31.07
N PRO A 167 6.67 20.46 -32.38
CA PRO A 167 5.90 19.63 -33.30
C PRO A 167 6.56 18.25 -33.45
N VAL A 168 5.75 17.21 -33.49
CA VAL A 168 6.22 15.84 -33.78
C VAL A 168 6.62 15.75 -35.26
N ALA A 169 7.84 15.27 -35.52
CA ALA A 169 8.40 15.16 -36.87
C ALA A 169 7.97 13.86 -37.57
N VAL A 170 7.95 13.89 -38.90
CA VAL A 170 7.99 12.69 -39.75
C VAL A 170 9.46 12.26 -39.84
N LEU A 171 9.73 10.97 -39.69
CA LEU A 171 11.08 10.42 -39.78
C LEU A 171 11.47 10.25 -41.25
N GLU A 172 11.84 11.34 -41.92
CA GLU A 172 12.15 11.34 -43.36
C GLU A 172 13.27 10.35 -43.71
N GLY A 173 13.03 9.53 -44.73
CA GLY A 173 13.99 8.53 -45.20
C GLY A 173 13.99 7.22 -44.41
N PHE A 174 13.12 7.06 -43.41
CA PHE A 174 13.02 5.84 -42.60
C PHE A 174 12.81 4.59 -43.45
N THR A 175 11.92 4.65 -44.44
CA THR A 175 11.67 3.54 -45.38
C THR A 175 12.86 3.21 -46.28
N LYS A 176 13.88 4.08 -46.37
CA LYS A 176 15.07 3.87 -47.21
C LYS A 176 16.25 3.29 -46.43
N MET A 177 16.14 3.13 -45.11
CA MET A 177 17.22 2.61 -44.26
C MET A 177 17.70 1.22 -44.70
N THR A 178 19.01 1.07 -44.79
CA THR A 178 19.70 -0.19 -45.02
C THR A 178 19.99 -0.91 -43.70
N ASP A 179 20.29 -2.21 -43.75
CA ASP A 179 20.57 -3.01 -42.53
C ASP A 179 21.73 -2.46 -41.70
N ALA A 180 22.73 -1.82 -42.34
CA ALA A 180 23.87 -1.22 -41.66
C ALA A 180 23.50 0.02 -40.84
N GLU A 181 22.37 0.67 -41.13
CA GLU A 181 21.92 1.89 -40.48
C GLU A 181 21.01 1.63 -39.27
N LEU A 182 20.44 0.42 -39.15
CA LEU A 182 19.44 0.09 -38.12
C LEU A 182 19.99 0.16 -36.68
N ALA A 183 21.10 -0.51 -36.39
CA ALA A 183 21.68 -0.50 -35.05
C ALA A 183 22.17 0.89 -34.61
N PRO A 184 22.87 1.68 -35.46
CA PRO A 184 23.17 3.09 -35.17
C PRO A 184 21.91 3.93 -34.89
N TYR A 185 20.82 3.68 -35.62
CA TYR A 185 19.56 4.41 -35.46
C TYR A 185 18.91 4.13 -34.09
N CYS A 186 18.84 2.86 -33.67
CA CYS A 186 18.35 2.50 -32.33
C CYS A 186 19.15 3.23 -31.24
N ALA A 187 20.48 3.26 -31.34
CA ALA A 187 21.35 3.94 -30.38
C ALA A 187 21.15 5.47 -30.39
N GLN A 188 21.05 6.08 -31.58
CA GLN A 188 20.84 7.52 -31.73
C GLN A 188 19.51 7.99 -31.12
N TYR A 189 18.43 7.21 -31.29
CA TYR A 189 17.10 7.55 -30.78
C TYR A 189 16.81 6.98 -29.39
N GLY A 190 17.76 6.22 -28.81
CA GLY A 190 17.67 5.64 -27.48
C GLY A 190 16.57 4.59 -27.34
N LEU A 191 16.24 3.87 -28.43
CA LEU A 191 15.18 2.88 -28.47
C LEU A 191 15.55 1.65 -27.61
N ALA A 192 14.54 1.01 -27.01
CA ALA A 192 14.71 -0.29 -26.34
C ALA A 192 14.78 -1.45 -27.35
N MET A 193 14.14 -1.29 -28.52
CA MET A 193 14.14 -2.30 -29.59
C MET A 193 15.55 -2.52 -30.19
N ASN A 194 15.81 -3.74 -30.66
CA ASN A 194 17.07 -4.05 -31.35
C ASN A 194 16.97 -3.81 -32.86
N ALA A 195 18.07 -4.04 -33.59
CA ALA A 195 18.12 -3.82 -35.03
C ALA A 195 17.17 -4.75 -35.82
N ASP A 196 16.88 -5.95 -35.32
CA ASP A 196 15.98 -6.90 -35.97
C ASP A 196 14.53 -6.48 -35.80
N ASP A 197 14.15 -6.00 -34.62
CA ASP A 197 12.84 -5.40 -34.38
C ASP A 197 12.63 -4.17 -35.28
N LEU A 198 13.61 -3.26 -35.31
CA LEU A 198 13.56 -2.06 -36.16
C LEU A 198 13.44 -2.44 -37.64
N ARG A 199 14.05 -3.56 -38.08
CA ARG A 199 13.91 -4.05 -39.46
C ARG A 199 12.47 -4.38 -39.81
N GLU A 200 11.73 -5.03 -38.91
CA GLU A 200 10.31 -5.32 -39.12
C GLU A 200 9.48 -4.03 -39.16
N VAL A 201 9.82 -3.02 -38.35
CA VAL A 201 9.21 -1.67 -38.45
C VAL A 201 9.46 -1.03 -39.81
N VAL A 202 10.71 -1.01 -40.28
CA VAL A 202 11.07 -0.46 -41.60
C VAL A 202 10.33 -1.19 -42.72
N LYS A 203 10.25 -2.53 -42.65
CA LYS A 203 9.53 -3.36 -43.62
C LYS A 203 8.02 -3.07 -43.63
N TYR A 204 7.41 -2.89 -42.46
CA TYR A 204 6.00 -2.50 -42.35
C TYR A 204 5.74 -1.14 -43.01
N PHE A 205 6.51 -0.11 -42.65
CA PHE A 205 6.32 1.23 -43.22
C PHE A 205 6.67 1.32 -44.73
N ARG A 206 7.58 0.46 -45.22
CA ARG A 206 7.78 0.27 -46.67
C ARG A 206 6.52 -0.26 -47.35
N ALA A 207 5.85 -1.23 -46.74
CA ALA A 207 4.61 -1.79 -47.28
C ALA A 207 3.44 -0.78 -47.22
N GLU A 208 3.37 0.02 -46.16
CA GLU A 208 2.39 1.11 -46.03
C GLU A 208 2.67 2.30 -46.98
N GLY A 209 3.85 2.36 -47.61
CA GLY A 209 4.20 3.38 -48.60
C GLY A 209 4.43 4.78 -48.03
N ARG A 210 4.77 4.90 -46.75
CA ARG A 210 5.01 6.18 -46.06
C ARG A 210 6.07 6.06 -44.97
N ASP A 211 6.76 7.17 -44.69
CA ASP A 211 7.59 7.27 -43.50
C ASP A 211 6.72 7.45 -42.23
N PRO A 212 7.13 6.90 -41.07
CA PRO A 212 6.40 7.02 -39.81
C PRO A 212 6.56 8.39 -39.16
N TYR A 213 5.60 8.74 -38.33
CA TYR A 213 5.79 9.78 -37.31
C TYR A 213 6.68 9.25 -36.17
N GLU A 214 7.42 10.16 -35.53
CA GLU A 214 8.19 9.82 -34.32
C GLU A 214 7.30 9.16 -33.25
N THR A 215 6.05 9.62 -33.11
CA THR A 215 5.06 9.03 -32.19
C THR A 215 4.82 7.54 -32.48
N GLU A 216 4.71 7.15 -33.75
CA GLU A 216 4.47 5.74 -34.13
C GLU A 216 5.65 4.86 -33.76
N LEU A 217 6.88 5.33 -34.00
CA LEU A 217 8.09 4.61 -33.61
C LEU A 217 8.19 4.48 -32.08
N ARG A 218 7.87 5.54 -31.33
CA ARG A 218 7.88 5.52 -29.85
C ARG A 218 6.81 4.60 -29.27
N ILE A 219 5.61 4.57 -29.86
CA ILE A 219 4.56 3.63 -29.44
C ILE A 219 5.03 2.19 -29.66
N LEU A 220 5.60 1.87 -30.83
CA LEU A 220 6.12 0.53 -31.12
C LEU A 220 7.27 0.14 -30.18
N ASP A 221 8.18 1.07 -29.88
CA ASP A 221 9.27 0.87 -28.91
C ASP A 221 8.74 0.50 -27.52
N THR A 222 7.65 1.15 -27.09
CA THR A 222 7.01 0.83 -25.82
C THR A 222 6.28 -0.51 -25.85
N TYR A 223 5.46 -0.77 -26.88
CA TYR A 223 4.71 -2.03 -27.02
C TYR A 223 5.63 -3.26 -27.12
N TRP A 224 6.77 -3.11 -27.78
CA TRP A 224 7.72 -4.21 -27.99
C TRP A 224 8.86 -4.24 -26.97
N SER A 225 8.83 -3.36 -25.97
CA SER A 225 9.77 -3.39 -24.84
C SER A 225 9.60 -4.69 -24.03
N ASP A 226 10.67 -5.13 -23.35
CA ASP A 226 10.64 -6.34 -22.52
C ASP A 226 9.55 -6.28 -21.44
N HIS A 227 9.32 -5.08 -20.88
CA HIS A 227 8.31 -4.85 -19.86
C HIS A 227 6.86 -5.08 -20.34
N CYS A 228 6.54 -4.78 -21.60
CA CYS A 228 5.18 -4.96 -22.15
C CYS A 228 5.03 -6.29 -22.89
N ARG A 229 6.08 -6.73 -23.59
CA ARG A 229 6.06 -7.93 -24.44
C ARG A 229 6.50 -9.20 -23.71
N HIS A 230 7.16 -9.08 -22.56
CA HIS A 230 7.86 -10.18 -21.91
C HIS A 230 8.81 -10.88 -22.90
N THR A 231 9.60 -10.09 -23.65
CA THR A 231 10.49 -10.57 -24.73
C THR A 231 11.44 -11.65 -24.22
N THR A 232 11.98 -11.47 -23.01
CA THR A 232 12.81 -12.46 -22.33
C THR A 232 12.04 -13.76 -22.11
N PHE A 233 10.82 -13.70 -21.59
CA PHE A 233 10.03 -14.90 -21.35
C PHE A 233 9.52 -15.56 -22.63
N THR A 234 9.40 -14.81 -23.72
CA THR A 234 8.96 -15.31 -25.02
C THR A 234 10.11 -15.71 -25.95
N THR A 235 11.36 -15.46 -25.56
CA THR A 235 12.57 -15.90 -26.27
C THR A 235 12.60 -17.43 -26.38
N GLU A 236 12.85 -17.94 -27.58
CA GLU A 236 12.90 -19.36 -27.85
C GLU A 236 14.20 -19.98 -27.31
N LEU A 237 14.06 -20.99 -26.47
CA LEU A 237 15.17 -21.69 -25.84
C LEU A 237 15.56 -22.92 -26.67
N GLU A 238 16.80 -22.90 -27.16
CA GLU A 238 17.43 -23.99 -27.88
C GLU A 238 18.53 -24.64 -27.02
N GLY A 239 18.95 -25.86 -27.37
CA GLY A 239 20.12 -26.49 -26.74
C GLY A 239 20.04 -26.62 -25.20
N ILE A 240 18.85 -26.83 -24.63
CA ILE A 240 18.67 -26.93 -23.17
C ILE A 240 19.51 -28.10 -22.63
N THR A 241 20.44 -27.79 -21.72
CA THR A 241 21.31 -28.77 -21.05
C THR A 241 21.26 -28.62 -19.54
N VAL A 242 21.54 -29.72 -18.83
CA VAL A 242 21.67 -29.77 -17.37
C VAL A 242 23.06 -30.30 -17.05
N GLU A 243 23.83 -29.58 -16.24
CA GLU A 243 25.15 -30.04 -15.81
C GLU A 243 25.07 -31.25 -14.87
N GLU A 244 26.15 -32.02 -14.86
CA GLU A 244 26.28 -33.18 -13.98
C GLU A 244 26.24 -32.77 -12.52
N SER A 245 25.30 -33.33 -11.77
CA SER A 245 25.14 -33.13 -10.33
C SER A 245 24.28 -34.25 -9.75
N PHE A 246 24.22 -34.37 -8.42
CA PHE A 246 23.41 -35.39 -7.75
C PHE A 246 21.88 -35.22 -7.97
N VAL A 247 21.44 -34.09 -8.52
CA VAL A 247 20.03 -33.77 -8.81
C VAL A 247 19.74 -33.65 -10.31
N LYS A 248 20.71 -33.97 -11.18
CA LYS A 248 20.54 -33.87 -12.62
C LYS A 248 19.32 -34.64 -13.10
N ASP A 249 19.20 -35.91 -12.72
CA ASP A 249 18.11 -36.78 -13.13
C ASP A 249 16.74 -36.19 -12.74
N GLU A 250 16.63 -35.58 -11.55
CA GLU A 250 15.39 -34.94 -11.07
C GLU A 250 15.01 -33.70 -11.93
N ILE A 251 16.00 -32.90 -12.33
CA ILE A 251 15.77 -31.72 -13.18
C ILE A 251 15.41 -32.16 -14.61
N GLU A 252 16.11 -33.18 -15.16
CA GLU A 252 15.80 -33.76 -16.47
C GLU A 252 14.41 -34.41 -16.49
N ASP A 253 14.00 -35.08 -15.41
CA ASP A 253 12.66 -35.64 -15.25
C ASP A 253 11.57 -34.54 -15.22
N SER A 254 11.86 -33.41 -14.58
CA SER A 254 10.97 -32.24 -14.57
C SER A 254 10.85 -31.59 -15.95
N LEU A 255 11.95 -31.53 -16.71
CA LEU A 255 11.94 -31.10 -18.10
C LEU A 255 11.14 -32.08 -18.99
N ALA A 256 11.30 -33.39 -18.78
CA ALA A 256 10.53 -34.42 -19.47
C ALA A 256 9.04 -34.36 -19.11
N LEU A 257 8.69 -34.06 -17.85
CA LEU A 257 7.32 -33.77 -17.40
C LEU A 257 6.74 -32.58 -18.17
N TYR A 258 7.47 -31.47 -18.26
CA TYR A 258 7.07 -30.30 -19.05
C TYR A 258 6.76 -30.70 -20.50
N LEU A 259 7.69 -31.37 -21.18
CA LEU A 259 7.52 -31.79 -22.58
C LEU A 259 6.34 -32.76 -22.76
N ARG A 260 6.14 -33.70 -21.83
CA ARG A 260 4.98 -34.59 -21.83
C ARG A 260 3.66 -33.82 -21.71
N ILE A 261 3.59 -32.86 -20.78
CA ILE A 261 2.41 -32.02 -20.60
C ILE A 261 2.13 -31.22 -21.90
N ARG A 262 3.15 -30.67 -22.55
CA ARG A 262 2.98 -29.96 -23.84
C ARG A 262 2.33 -30.86 -24.89
N ARG A 263 2.78 -32.11 -25.00
CA ARG A 263 2.19 -33.11 -25.91
C ARG A 263 0.74 -33.39 -25.55
N GLU A 264 0.45 -33.64 -24.27
CA GLU A 264 -0.93 -33.87 -23.82
C GLU A 264 -1.85 -32.68 -24.09
N LEU A 265 -1.33 -31.45 -24.02
CA LEU A 265 -2.06 -30.22 -24.32
C LEU A 265 -2.08 -29.86 -25.81
N GLY A 266 -1.41 -30.62 -26.69
CA GLY A 266 -1.34 -30.35 -28.12
C GLY A 266 -0.51 -29.09 -28.48
N ARG A 267 0.47 -28.74 -27.65
CA ARG A 267 1.28 -27.50 -27.76
C ARG A 267 2.66 -27.69 -28.38
N GLU A 268 2.94 -28.85 -28.96
CA GLU A 268 4.26 -29.15 -29.57
C GLU A 268 4.64 -28.18 -30.71
N HIS A 269 3.67 -27.49 -31.32
CA HIS A 269 3.87 -26.48 -32.36
C HIS A 269 4.23 -25.08 -31.82
N LYS A 270 4.13 -24.84 -30.51
CA LYS A 270 4.54 -23.58 -29.86
C LYS A 270 6.05 -23.63 -29.60
N SER A 271 6.71 -22.47 -29.50
CA SER A 271 8.12 -22.39 -29.08
C SER A 271 8.29 -22.88 -27.63
N ILE A 272 9.47 -23.41 -27.31
CA ILE A 272 9.89 -23.69 -25.93
C ILE A 272 10.45 -22.38 -25.38
N CYS A 273 9.80 -21.81 -24.37
CA CYS A 273 10.21 -20.54 -23.76
C CYS A 273 9.74 -20.49 -22.30
N LEU A 274 10.29 -19.54 -21.52
CA LEU A 274 9.94 -19.40 -20.09
C LEU A 274 8.45 -19.10 -19.89
N MET A 275 7.80 -18.35 -20.78
CA MET A 275 6.35 -18.07 -20.73
C MET A 275 5.50 -19.33 -20.88
N ASP A 276 5.89 -20.25 -21.76
CA ASP A 276 5.20 -21.54 -21.88
C ASP A 276 5.40 -22.35 -20.61
N MET A 277 6.62 -22.42 -20.07
CA MET A 277 6.91 -23.11 -18.81
C MET A 277 6.13 -22.53 -17.60
N ALA A 278 6.06 -21.20 -17.49
CA ALA A 278 5.37 -20.52 -16.40
C ALA A 278 3.85 -20.79 -16.41
N THR A 279 3.23 -20.85 -17.59
CA THR A 279 1.76 -20.97 -17.71
C THR A 279 1.24 -22.40 -17.91
N ILE A 280 2.12 -23.36 -18.21
CA ILE A 280 1.69 -24.73 -18.57
C ILE A 280 1.07 -25.50 -17.40
N GLY A 281 1.53 -25.25 -16.16
CA GLY A 281 1.03 -25.90 -14.95
C GLY A 281 -0.47 -25.68 -14.77
N ALA A 282 -0.92 -24.42 -14.74
CA ALA A 282 -2.35 -24.10 -14.67
C ALA A 282 -3.16 -24.64 -15.85
N ARG A 283 -2.63 -24.58 -17.09
CA ARG A 283 -3.31 -25.14 -18.27
C ARG A 283 -3.55 -26.65 -18.12
N TYR A 284 -2.56 -27.36 -17.59
CA TYR A 284 -2.63 -28.80 -17.34
C TYR A 284 -3.60 -29.13 -16.22
N LEU A 285 -3.49 -28.47 -15.07
CA LEU A 285 -4.36 -28.68 -13.92
C LEU A 285 -5.83 -28.36 -14.23
N ARG A 286 -6.09 -27.32 -15.05
CA ARG A 286 -7.42 -27.04 -15.59
C ARG A 286 -7.94 -28.19 -16.46
N LYS A 287 -7.12 -28.74 -17.37
CA LYS A 287 -7.52 -29.92 -18.17
C LYS A 287 -7.84 -31.14 -17.29
N LYS A 288 -7.27 -31.23 -16.09
CA LYS A 288 -7.54 -32.29 -15.11
C LYS A 288 -8.71 -31.99 -14.16
N GLY A 289 -9.40 -30.85 -14.29
CA GLY A 289 -10.53 -30.46 -13.45
C GLY A 289 -10.15 -29.92 -12.07
N LEU A 290 -8.91 -29.45 -11.89
CA LEU A 290 -8.41 -28.89 -10.62
C LEU A 290 -8.41 -27.35 -10.61
N LEU A 291 -9.02 -26.71 -11.62
CA LEU A 291 -9.07 -25.26 -11.79
C LEU A 291 -10.37 -24.82 -12.49
N ASP A 292 -11.50 -25.42 -12.11
CA ASP A 292 -12.81 -25.13 -12.71
C ASP A 292 -13.41 -23.81 -12.21
N ASP A 293 -12.87 -23.27 -11.12
CA ASP A 293 -13.26 -22.00 -10.50
C ASP A 293 -12.56 -20.78 -11.11
N MET A 294 -11.58 -20.95 -12.01
CA MET A 294 -10.90 -19.82 -12.64
C MET A 294 -11.80 -19.05 -13.60
N GLU A 295 -11.80 -17.73 -13.47
CA GLU A 295 -12.49 -16.86 -14.42
C GLU A 295 -11.78 -16.88 -15.79
N VAL A 296 -12.53 -17.14 -16.86
CA VAL A 296 -12.04 -17.09 -18.23
C VAL A 296 -12.57 -15.85 -18.91
N SER A 297 -11.68 -14.87 -19.15
CA SER A 297 -12.02 -13.59 -19.77
C SER A 297 -10.86 -13.09 -20.62
N ASP A 298 -11.16 -12.25 -21.63
CA ASP A 298 -10.19 -11.53 -22.47
C ASP A 298 -9.67 -10.24 -21.76
N GLU A 299 -9.84 -10.16 -20.44
CA GLU A 299 -9.73 -8.94 -19.64
C GLU A 299 -9.19 -9.19 -18.21
N ASN A 300 -8.27 -10.14 -18.07
CA ASN A 300 -7.72 -10.50 -16.76
C ASN A 300 -6.37 -9.83 -16.52
N ASN A 301 -6.37 -8.63 -15.93
CA ASN A 301 -5.14 -7.96 -15.48
C ASN A 301 -4.67 -8.46 -14.09
N ALA A 302 -5.57 -9.11 -13.35
CA ALA A 302 -5.32 -9.79 -12.09
C ALA A 302 -5.75 -11.27 -12.17
N CYS A 303 -5.18 -12.10 -11.30
CA CYS A 303 -5.67 -13.47 -11.09
C CYS A 303 -7.12 -13.39 -10.62
N SER A 304 -8.01 -14.25 -11.11
CA SER A 304 -9.44 -14.19 -10.78
C SER A 304 -10.07 -15.57 -10.68
N VAL A 305 -10.78 -15.83 -9.58
CA VAL A 305 -11.50 -17.08 -9.31
C VAL A 305 -12.89 -16.83 -8.73
N TYR A 306 -13.83 -17.72 -9.05
CA TYR A 306 -15.16 -17.76 -8.45
C TYR A 306 -15.13 -18.37 -7.05
N VAL A 307 -15.68 -17.68 -6.08
CA VAL A 307 -15.80 -18.14 -4.69
C VAL A 307 -17.25 -18.03 -4.20
N ASP A 308 -17.61 -18.91 -3.26
CA ASP A 308 -18.87 -18.86 -2.53
C ASP A 308 -18.68 -18.04 -1.25
N VAL A 309 -19.53 -17.03 -1.06
CA VAL A 309 -19.46 -16.11 0.08
C VAL A 309 -20.76 -16.17 0.84
N ASP A 310 -20.69 -16.41 2.14
CA ASP A 310 -21.86 -16.27 3.02
C ASP A 310 -22.10 -14.79 3.35
N VAL A 311 -23.28 -14.28 3.05
CA VAL A 311 -23.71 -12.92 3.39
C VAL A 311 -25.05 -13.00 4.11
N ASP A 312 -25.07 -12.65 5.39
CA ASP A 312 -26.26 -12.72 6.25
C ASP A 312 -26.97 -14.09 6.21
N GLY A 313 -26.20 -15.19 6.15
CA GLY A 313 -26.71 -16.56 6.09
C GLY A 313 -27.15 -17.03 4.69
N ARG A 314 -26.81 -16.27 3.63
CA ARG A 314 -27.10 -16.63 2.23
C ARG A 314 -25.80 -16.76 1.44
N THR A 315 -25.68 -17.83 0.67
CA THR A 315 -24.55 -18.02 -0.25
C THR A 315 -24.72 -17.17 -1.51
N GLU A 316 -23.73 -16.32 -1.79
CA GLU A 316 -23.62 -15.53 -3.02
C GLU A 316 -22.35 -15.92 -3.79
N LYS A 317 -22.38 -15.81 -5.13
CA LYS A 317 -21.20 -16.02 -5.97
C LYS A 317 -20.42 -14.72 -6.17
N TRP A 318 -19.13 -14.76 -5.88
CA TRP A 318 -18.22 -13.63 -6.00
C TRP A 318 -17.01 -13.99 -6.87
N LEU A 319 -16.36 -12.97 -7.41
CA LEU A 319 -15.02 -13.05 -7.96
C LEU A 319 -14.04 -12.59 -6.87
N LEU A 320 -13.06 -13.43 -6.56
CA LEU A 320 -11.90 -13.09 -5.75
C LEU A 320 -10.71 -12.88 -6.67
N GLN A 321 -10.17 -11.67 -6.66
CA GLN A 321 -9.07 -11.25 -7.50
C GLN A 321 -7.82 -10.99 -6.67
N PHE A 322 -6.64 -11.31 -7.20
CA PHE A 322 -5.37 -11.03 -6.54
C PHE A 322 -4.25 -10.80 -7.55
N LYS A 323 -3.26 -9.99 -7.15
CA LYS A 323 -2.14 -9.62 -8.00
C LYS A 323 -0.93 -9.29 -7.15
N ASN A 324 0.25 -9.66 -7.63
CA ASN A 324 1.53 -9.13 -7.15
C ASN A 324 2.23 -8.37 -8.28
N GLU A 325 2.94 -7.32 -7.89
CA GLU A 325 3.56 -6.33 -8.77
C GLU A 325 4.93 -5.94 -8.20
N THR A 326 5.88 -5.53 -9.05
CA THR A 326 7.21 -5.06 -8.59
C THR A 326 7.58 -3.72 -9.18
N HIS A 327 8.33 -2.93 -8.40
CA HIS A 327 8.82 -1.62 -8.83
C HIS A 327 10.29 -1.42 -8.43
N ASN A 328 11.10 -2.42 -8.73
CA ASN A 328 12.50 -2.52 -8.30
C ASN A 328 13.37 -1.35 -8.82
N HIS A 329 13.27 -1.01 -10.11
CA HIS A 329 14.10 0.04 -10.73
C HIS A 329 13.73 1.45 -10.27
N PRO A 330 12.46 1.89 -10.31
CA PRO A 330 12.07 3.19 -9.79
C PRO A 330 12.47 3.39 -8.32
N THR A 331 12.33 2.33 -7.51
CA THR A 331 12.63 2.37 -6.07
C THR A 331 14.13 2.52 -5.76
N GLU A 332 15.01 2.11 -6.67
CA GLU A 332 16.46 2.32 -6.53
C GLU A 332 16.88 3.77 -6.78
N ILE A 333 16.13 4.50 -7.60
CA ILE A 333 16.43 5.86 -8.01
C ILE A 333 15.73 6.87 -7.09
N GLU A 334 14.43 6.72 -6.91
CA GLU A 334 13.61 7.53 -6.01
C GLU A 334 12.70 6.59 -5.20
N PRO A 335 13.16 6.15 -4.00
CA PRO A 335 12.51 5.09 -3.26
C PRO A 335 11.07 5.37 -2.84
N PHE A 336 10.72 6.63 -2.52
CA PHE A 336 9.39 6.96 -2.02
C PHE A 336 8.34 6.82 -3.12
N GLY A 337 8.55 7.49 -4.25
CA GLY A 337 7.71 7.47 -5.45
C GLY A 337 7.66 6.08 -6.06
N GLY A 338 8.81 5.41 -6.21
CA GLY A 338 8.89 4.04 -6.72
C GLY A 338 8.02 3.05 -5.95
N ALA A 339 8.09 3.08 -4.61
CA ALA A 339 7.30 2.19 -3.76
C ALA A 339 5.82 2.60 -3.67
N SER A 340 5.51 3.90 -3.67
CA SER A 340 4.11 4.37 -3.67
C SER A 340 3.36 3.94 -4.94
N THR A 341 4.01 4.06 -6.09
CA THR A 341 3.46 3.67 -7.40
C THR A 341 3.43 2.17 -7.61
N CYS A 342 4.28 1.40 -6.92
CA CYS A 342 4.18 -0.06 -6.85
C CYS A 342 2.79 -0.49 -6.35
N LEU A 343 2.35 0.08 -5.24
CA LEU A 343 1.03 -0.23 -4.67
C LEU A 343 -0.10 0.32 -5.54
N GLY A 344 0.00 1.57 -6.01
CA GLY A 344 -1.04 2.17 -6.86
C GLY A 344 -1.27 1.37 -8.16
N GLY A 345 -0.20 0.95 -8.85
CA GLY A 345 -0.33 0.06 -10.01
C GLY A 345 -1.01 -1.27 -9.66
N ALA A 346 -0.55 -1.91 -8.58
CA ALA A 346 -1.11 -3.18 -8.12
C ALA A 346 -2.61 -3.09 -7.79
N ILE A 347 -3.09 -1.97 -7.23
CA ILE A 347 -4.52 -1.75 -6.91
C ILE A 347 -5.36 -1.60 -8.18
N ARG A 348 -4.86 -0.89 -9.19
CA ARG A 348 -5.61 -0.65 -10.44
C ARG A 348 -5.80 -1.93 -11.27
N ASP A 349 -4.90 -2.89 -11.15
CA ASP A 349 -5.00 -4.20 -11.82
C ASP A 349 -6.31 -4.94 -11.48
N PRO A 350 -6.64 -5.28 -10.22
CA PRO A 350 -7.96 -5.83 -9.87
C PRO A 350 -9.11 -4.84 -10.09
N LEU A 351 -8.88 -3.53 -9.98
CA LEU A 351 -9.90 -2.52 -10.20
C LEU A 351 -10.43 -2.56 -11.65
N SER A 352 -9.55 -2.80 -12.63
CA SER A 352 -9.93 -3.04 -14.03
C SER A 352 -10.91 -4.21 -14.15
N GLY A 353 -10.77 -5.23 -13.31
CA GLY A 353 -11.69 -6.36 -13.14
C GLY A 353 -13.00 -6.04 -12.41
N ARG A 354 -13.31 -4.76 -12.19
CA ARG A 354 -14.47 -4.24 -11.43
C ARG A 354 -14.49 -4.59 -9.95
N SER A 355 -13.34 -4.95 -9.37
CA SER A 355 -13.27 -5.32 -7.96
C SER A 355 -13.02 -4.13 -7.02
N TYR A 356 -13.33 -4.32 -5.74
CA TYR A 356 -12.93 -3.43 -4.65
C TYR A 356 -11.74 -4.04 -3.93
N VAL A 357 -10.62 -3.31 -3.82
CA VAL A 357 -9.35 -3.83 -3.28
C VAL A 357 -9.26 -3.56 -1.79
N TYR A 358 -9.28 -4.59 -0.96
CA TYR A 358 -9.48 -4.44 0.50
C TYR A 358 -8.36 -5.03 1.37
N GLN A 359 -7.44 -5.78 0.78
CA GLN A 359 -6.34 -6.43 1.49
C GLN A 359 -5.03 -6.26 0.72
N ALA A 360 -3.94 -6.06 1.44
CA ALA A 360 -2.59 -5.98 0.89
C ALA A 360 -1.54 -6.71 1.74
N MET A 361 -0.41 -6.96 1.08
CA MET A 361 0.83 -7.50 1.63
C MET A 361 2.02 -6.78 0.96
N ARG A 362 3.07 -6.52 1.73
CA ARG A 362 4.32 -5.94 1.21
C ARG A 362 5.49 -6.85 1.55
N VAL A 363 6.20 -7.33 0.53
CA VAL A 363 7.38 -8.18 0.69
C VAL A 363 8.55 -7.56 -0.06
N THR A 364 9.61 -7.20 0.64
CA THR A 364 10.77 -6.51 0.08
C THR A 364 12.06 -7.24 0.35
N GLY A 365 13.14 -6.82 -0.33
CA GLY A 365 14.47 -7.38 -0.10
C GLY A 365 15.55 -6.32 -0.16
N ALA A 366 16.47 -6.35 0.79
CA ALA A 366 17.52 -5.35 0.97
C ALA A 366 18.87 -5.97 1.34
N GLY A 367 19.95 -5.25 1.05
CA GLY A 367 21.27 -5.53 1.59
C GLY A 367 21.41 -5.08 3.05
N ASP A 368 22.64 -4.81 3.50
CA ASP A 368 22.88 -4.33 4.86
C ASP A 368 22.39 -2.89 5.07
N ILE A 369 21.28 -2.74 5.81
CA ILE A 369 20.68 -1.45 6.20
C ILE A 369 21.37 -0.78 7.40
N TYR A 370 22.38 -1.41 7.99
CA TYR A 370 23.22 -0.84 9.04
C TYR A 370 24.53 -0.27 8.50
N GLN A 371 24.82 -0.51 7.21
CA GLN A 371 25.99 0.02 6.53
C GLN A 371 26.05 1.54 6.65
N LYS A 372 27.24 2.08 6.94
CA LYS A 372 27.45 3.53 7.00
C LYS A 372 27.26 4.13 5.61
N VAL A 373 26.66 5.32 5.56
CA VAL A 373 26.43 6.06 4.30
C VAL A 373 27.73 6.25 3.50
N GLY A 374 28.86 6.48 4.17
CA GLY A 374 30.17 6.64 3.52
C GLY A 374 30.73 5.37 2.85
N ASP A 375 30.22 4.19 3.18
CA ASP A 375 30.64 2.90 2.62
C ASP A 375 29.74 2.46 1.43
N THR A 376 28.81 3.32 1.02
CA THR A 376 27.88 3.06 -0.10
C THR A 376 28.64 2.99 -1.43
N LEU A 377 28.28 2.04 -2.28
CA LEU A 377 28.84 1.92 -3.63
C LEU A 377 28.60 3.20 -4.44
N GLU A 378 29.61 3.61 -5.22
CA GLU A 378 29.52 4.79 -6.08
C GLU A 378 28.34 4.65 -7.07
N GLY A 379 27.52 5.68 -7.17
CA GLY A 379 26.32 5.71 -8.02
C GLY A 379 25.09 4.99 -7.43
N LYS A 380 25.16 4.46 -6.20
CA LYS A 380 24.00 3.90 -5.48
C LYS A 380 23.56 4.79 -4.32
N LEU A 381 22.27 4.72 -3.99
CA LEU A 381 21.77 5.24 -2.72
C LEU A 381 22.10 4.27 -1.58
N PRO A 382 22.34 4.77 -0.35
CA PRO A 382 22.54 3.92 0.82
C PRO A 382 21.34 3.00 1.04
N GLN A 383 21.59 1.72 1.37
CA GLN A 383 20.53 0.73 1.58
C GLN A 383 19.54 1.15 2.68
N ASN A 384 20.02 1.83 3.73
CA ASN A 384 19.17 2.35 4.80
C ASN A 384 18.21 3.46 4.32
N VAL A 385 18.65 4.32 3.41
CA VAL A 385 17.85 5.40 2.80
C VAL A 385 16.80 4.79 1.90
N ILE A 386 17.18 3.84 1.04
CA ILE A 386 16.24 3.13 0.17
C ILE A 386 15.17 2.44 1.02
N SER A 387 15.58 1.67 2.03
CA SER A 387 14.68 0.91 2.92
C SER A 387 13.66 1.79 3.63
N LYS A 388 14.10 2.89 4.26
CA LYS A 388 13.22 3.82 4.98
C LYS A 388 12.28 4.60 4.06
N LYS A 389 12.81 5.17 2.96
CA LYS A 389 12.01 5.99 2.05
C LYS A 389 10.97 5.18 1.29
N ALA A 390 11.29 3.96 0.85
CA ALA A 390 10.32 3.09 0.21
C ALA A 390 9.21 2.64 1.17
N ALA A 391 9.57 2.27 2.41
CA ALA A 391 8.58 1.92 3.43
C ALA A 391 7.60 3.09 3.66
N ALA A 392 8.13 4.32 3.78
CA ALA A 392 7.33 5.53 3.92
C ALA A 392 6.45 5.80 2.69
N GLY A 393 6.95 5.59 1.47
CA GLY A 393 6.20 5.78 0.23
C GLY A 393 5.04 4.80 0.09
N TYR A 394 5.31 3.52 0.31
CA TYR A 394 4.29 2.46 0.24
C TYR A 394 3.24 2.64 1.34
N SER A 395 3.66 2.85 2.60
CA SER A 395 2.73 3.03 3.72
C SER A 395 1.89 4.29 3.56
N SER A 396 2.49 5.38 3.07
CA SER A 396 1.76 6.64 2.80
C SER A 396 0.62 6.41 1.80
N TYR A 397 0.90 5.72 0.70
CA TYR A 397 -0.12 5.43 -0.32
C TYR A 397 -1.23 4.53 0.22
N GLY A 398 -0.86 3.41 0.86
CA GLY A 398 -1.80 2.42 1.40
C GLY A 398 -2.69 2.98 2.53
N ASN A 399 -2.13 3.79 3.42
CA ASN A 399 -2.88 4.39 4.51
C ASN A 399 -3.87 5.45 4.00
N GLN A 400 -3.47 6.27 3.01
CA GLN A 400 -4.31 7.30 2.44
C GLN A 400 -5.48 6.71 1.63
N ILE A 401 -5.23 5.72 0.78
CA ILE A 401 -6.31 5.06 0.02
C ILE A 401 -7.23 4.24 0.96
N GLY A 402 -6.68 3.75 2.07
CA GLY A 402 -7.41 3.03 3.09
C GLY A 402 -7.44 1.53 2.87
N LEU A 403 -6.24 0.95 2.72
CA LEU A 403 -6.04 -0.46 2.41
C LEU A 403 -5.41 -1.22 3.59
N ALA A 404 -6.06 -2.30 4.03
CA ALA A 404 -5.57 -3.10 5.16
C ALA A 404 -4.34 -3.92 4.76
N THR A 405 -3.18 -3.59 5.34
CA THR A 405 -1.91 -4.26 5.09
C THR A 405 -1.42 -4.96 6.36
N THR A 406 -1.65 -6.27 6.47
CA THR A 406 -1.38 -7.02 7.72
C THR A 406 -0.17 -7.94 7.67
N HIS A 407 0.47 -8.07 6.51
CA HIS A 407 1.71 -8.82 6.39
C HIS A 407 2.75 -7.99 5.63
N VAL A 408 3.78 -7.56 6.36
CA VAL A 408 4.87 -6.73 5.86
C VAL A 408 6.18 -7.40 6.25
N ARG A 409 7.08 -7.61 5.28
CA ARG A 409 8.33 -8.30 5.52
C ARG A 409 9.45 -7.81 4.60
N GLU A 410 10.61 -7.50 5.17
CA GLU A 410 11.84 -7.29 4.42
C GLU A 410 12.80 -8.47 4.61
N VAL A 411 13.28 -9.04 3.50
CA VAL A 411 14.19 -10.20 3.46
C VAL A 411 15.60 -9.72 3.16
N TYR A 412 16.56 -10.06 4.02
CA TYR A 412 17.94 -9.59 3.91
C TYR A 412 18.85 -10.58 3.21
N HIS A 413 19.56 -10.12 2.17
CA HIS A 413 20.57 -10.86 1.44
C HIS A 413 21.52 -9.89 0.72
N ASP A 414 22.83 -10.15 0.75
CA ASP A 414 23.84 -9.24 0.20
C ASP A 414 23.66 -8.98 -1.31
N GLY A 415 23.12 -9.95 -2.05
CA GLY A 415 22.81 -9.79 -3.48
C GLY A 415 21.80 -8.66 -3.77
N TYR A 416 20.95 -8.26 -2.82
CA TYR A 416 20.05 -7.12 -3.01
C TYR A 416 20.77 -5.76 -3.00
N VAL A 417 22.06 -5.71 -2.65
CA VAL A 417 22.90 -4.53 -2.90
C VAL A 417 22.99 -4.24 -4.39
N ALA A 418 22.88 -5.26 -5.27
CA ALA A 418 22.80 -5.04 -6.71
C ALA A 418 21.58 -4.16 -7.05
N LYS A 419 20.41 -4.60 -6.59
CA LYS A 419 19.13 -3.95 -6.84
C LYS A 419 18.10 -4.47 -5.84
N ARG A 420 17.39 -3.57 -5.16
CA ARG A 420 16.33 -3.85 -4.20
C ARG A 420 15.22 -4.66 -4.85
N LEU A 421 14.59 -5.49 -4.01
CA LEU A 421 13.29 -6.05 -4.27
C LEU A 421 12.20 -5.19 -3.60
N GLU A 422 11.26 -4.68 -4.38
CA GLU A 422 10.05 -3.99 -3.92
C GLU A 422 8.83 -4.70 -4.52
N VAL A 423 8.14 -5.54 -3.72
CA VAL A 423 6.93 -6.27 -4.14
C VAL A 423 5.73 -5.83 -3.32
N GLY A 424 4.64 -5.50 -4.02
CA GLY A 424 3.31 -5.36 -3.45
C GLY A 424 2.39 -6.46 -3.92
N ALA A 425 1.56 -7.01 -3.02
CA ALA A 425 0.49 -7.93 -3.38
C ALA A 425 -0.84 -7.44 -2.82
N VAL A 426 -1.90 -7.52 -3.61
CA VAL A 426 -3.24 -7.03 -3.27
C VAL A 426 -4.33 -8.05 -3.57
N VAL A 427 -5.46 -7.90 -2.89
CA VAL A 427 -6.67 -8.73 -3.08
C VAL A 427 -7.89 -7.84 -3.24
N GLY A 428 -8.66 -8.10 -4.30
CA GLY A 428 -9.94 -7.46 -4.58
C GLY A 428 -11.08 -8.47 -4.61
N ALA A 429 -12.31 -8.01 -4.36
CA ALA A 429 -13.50 -8.84 -4.48
C ALA A 429 -14.68 -8.07 -5.06
N VAL A 430 -15.56 -8.78 -5.78
CA VAL A 430 -16.82 -8.23 -6.32
C VAL A 430 -17.84 -9.35 -6.52
N LYS A 431 -19.13 -9.03 -6.34
CA LYS A 431 -20.21 -9.97 -6.68
C LYS A 431 -20.15 -10.29 -8.18
N ALA A 432 -20.22 -11.57 -8.53
CA ALA A 432 -20.08 -12.00 -9.92
C ALA A 432 -21.13 -11.36 -10.84
N GLU A 433 -22.37 -11.18 -10.35
CA GLU A 433 -23.46 -10.53 -11.10
C GLU A 433 -23.27 -9.03 -11.38
N ASN A 434 -22.28 -8.39 -10.75
CA ASN A 434 -21.97 -6.98 -10.99
C ASN A 434 -20.94 -6.79 -12.09
N VAL A 435 -20.35 -7.87 -12.60
CA VAL A 435 -19.31 -7.82 -13.62
C VAL A 435 -19.88 -8.29 -14.96
N ARG A 436 -19.89 -7.38 -15.93
CA ARG A 436 -20.20 -7.69 -17.33
C ARG A 436 -18.92 -8.11 -18.05
N ARG A 437 -18.97 -9.24 -18.77
CA ARG A 437 -17.87 -9.76 -19.61
C ARG A 437 -18.35 -9.84 -21.06
N GLU A 438 -18.27 -8.71 -21.75
CA GLU A 438 -18.66 -8.59 -23.16
C GLU A 438 -17.53 -8.01 -24.00
N LYS A 439 -17.51 -8.34 -25.29
CA LYS A 439 -16.55 -7.76 -26.22
C LYS A 439 -17.01 -6.37 -26.67
N PRO A 440 -16.11 -5.38 -26.74
CA PRO A 440 -16.41 -4.10 -27.37
C PRO A 440 -16.89 -4.27 -28.81
N ALA A 441 -17.85 -3.43 -29.22
CA ALA A 441 -18.41 -3.41 -30.56
C ALA A 441 -18.23 -2.03 -31.20
N PRO A 442 -18.16 -1.94 -32.54
CA PRO A 442 -18.12 -0.65 -33.23
C PRO A 442 -19.25 0.28 -32.79
N GLY A 443 -18.90 1.53 -32.46
CA GLY A 443 -19.82 2.53 -31.91
C GLY A 443 -19.86 2.60 -30.39
N ASP A 444 -19.26 1.64 -29.67
CA ASP A 444 -18.97 1.79 -28.25
C ASP A 444 -17.96 2.93 -28.02
N LYS A 445 -18.02 3.52 -26.82
CA LYS A 445 -17.25 4.71 -26.44
C LYS A 445 -16.24 4.37 -25.37
N ILE A 446 -15.07 5.00 -25.44
CA ILE A 446 -14.02 4.87 -24.42
C ILE A 446 -13.90 6.17 -23.65
N ILE A 447 -14.04 6.05 -22.33
CA ILE A 447 -13.95 7.15 -21.38
C ILE A 447 -12.66 6.97 -20.58
N MET A 448 -11.87 8.03 -20.50
CA MET A 448 -10.73 8.15 -19.58
C MET A 448 -11.18 8.88 -18.33
N LEU A 449 -10.83 8.37 -17.16
CA LEU A 449 -11.19 8.95 -15.87
C LEU A 449 -10.02 8.96 -14.88
N GLY A 450 -10.05 9.90 -13.93
CA GLY A 450 -9.05 10.04 -12.86
C GLY A 450 -8.04 11.17 -13.10
N GLY A 451 -6.77 10.88 -12.82
CA GLY A 451 -5.66 11.83 -12.86
C GLY A 451 -5.40 12.50 -14.21
N ARG A 452 -4.87 13.72 -14.19
CA ARG A 452 -4.50 14.48 -15.40
C ARG A 452 -3.13 14.06 -15.94
N THR A 453 -2.98 14.12 -17.26
CA THR A 453 -1.76 13.72 -17.99
C THR A 453 -0.66 14.80 -17.92
N GLY A 454 0.56 14.40 -17.57
CA GLY A 454 1.78 15.22 -17.53
C GLY A 454 2.95 14.58 -18.28
N ARG A 455 4.15 15.17 -18.21
CA ARG A 455 5.42 14.58 -18.69
C ARG A 455 5.97 13.56 -17.70
N ASP A 456 5.17 12.54 -17.49
CA ASP A 456 5.25 11.65 -16.35
C ASP A 456 5.60 10.25 -16.87
N GLY A 457 6.73 9.68 -16.45
CA GLY A 457 7.15 8.33 -16.83
C GLY A 457 7.39 8.15 -18.33
N ILE A 458 7.63 9.23 -19.08
CA ILE A 458 7.87 9.13 -20.53
C ILE A 458 9.18 8.37 -20.75
N GLY A 459 9.08 7.16 -21.27
CA GLY A 459 10.20 6.24 -21.45
C GLY A 459 10.47 5.32 -20.25
N GLY A 460 9.65 5.35 -19.19
CA GLY A 460 9.82 4.53 -17.98
C GLY A 460 9.88 3.02 -18.28
N ALA A 461 8.96 2.51 -19.10
CA ALA A 461 8.99 1.11 -19.57
C ALA A 461 10.33 0.76 -20.25
N THR A 462 10.85 1.66 -21.09
CA THR A 462 12.15 1.47 -21.77
C THR A 462 13.35 1.62 -20.82
N GLY A 463 13.26 2.51 -19.82
CA GLY A 463 14.29 2.77 -18.81
C GLY A 463 14.46 1.58 -17.86
N SER A 464 13.35 0.95 -17.45
CA SER A 464 13.34 -0.25 -16.60
C SER A 464 14.08 -1.46 -17.21
N SER A 465 14.22 -1.46 -18.55
CA SER A 465 14.89 -2.47 -19.37
C SER A 465 16.38 -2.17 -19.62
N LYS A 466 16.90 -1.00 -19.20
CA LYS A 466 18.28 -0.55 -19.46
C LYS A 466 19.21 -0.79 -18.25
N GLU A 467 20.52 -0.85 -18.52
CA GLU A 467 21.54 -0.99 -17.48
C GLU A 467 21.70 0.28 -16.64
N HIS A 468 21.85 0.10 -15.33
CA HIS A 468 22.21 1.20 -14.44
C HIS A 468 23.71 1.44 -14.47
N ASN A 469 24.12 2.62 -14.94
CA ASN A 469 25.51 3.08 -14.90
C ASN A 469 25.56 4.55 -14.44
N THR A 470 26.75 5.03 -14.07
CA THR A 470 26.93 6.37 -13.51
C THR A 470 26.50 7.51 -14.44
N LYS A 471 26.31 7.27 -15.75
CA LYS A 471 25.88 8.29 -16.74
C LYS A 471 24.36 8.40 -16.91
N SER A 472 23.56 7.44 -16.45
CA SER A 472 22.10 7.43 -16.66
C SER A 472 21.31 8.31 -15.68
N LEU A 473 21.86 8.59 -14.50
CA LEU A 473 21.14 9.23 -13.38
C LEU A 473 20.58 10.64 -13.70
N GLU A 474 21.24 11.44 -14.54
CA GLU A 474 20.75 12.78 -14.93
C GLU A 474 19.60 12.73 -15.97
N THR A 475 19.43 11.61 -16.68
CA THR A 475 18.35 11.42 -17.68
C THR A 475 17.10 10.75 -17.11
N CYS A 476 17.20 10.09 -15.94
CA CYS A 476 16.12 9.37 -15.27
C CYS A 476 15.08 10.26 -14.54
N GLY A 477 15.26 11.59 -14.53
CA GLY A 477 14.37 12.55 -13.86
C GLY A 477 12.89 12.45 -14.26
N SER A 478 12.61 12.06 -15.50
CA SER A 478 11.26 11.88 -16.04
C SER A 478 10.65 10.49 -15.78
N GLU A 479 11.42 9.53 -15.26
CA GLU A 479 11.01 8.12 -15.16
C GLU A 479 10.30 7.78 -13.85
N VAL A 480 10.41 8.60 -12.80
CA VAL A 480 9.82 8.32 -11.48
C VAL A 480 8.82 9.39 -11.07
N GLN A 481 7.65 8.94 -10.57
CA GLN A 481 6.53 9.79 -10.17
C GLN A 481 6.13 9.52 -8.72
N LYS A 482 5.48 10.52 -8.12
CA LYS A 482 4.74 10.35 -6.86
C LYS A 482 3.28 10.06 -7.16
N GLY A 483 2.73 9.06 -6.49
CA GLY A 483 1.31 8.76 -6.58
C GLY A 483 0.43 9.74 -5.80
N ASN A 484 -0.84 9.84 -6.19
CA ASN A 484 -1.90 10.64 -5.58
C ASN A 484 -3.03 9.74 -5.04
N ALA A 485 -2.79 9.07 -3.91
CA ALA A 485 -3.72 8.12 -3.31
C ALA A 485 -5.17 8.65 -3.10
N PRO A 486 -5.40 9.92 -2.70
CA PRO A 486 -6.76 10.47 -2.61
C PRO A 486 -7.53 10.46 -3.94
N GLU A 487 -6.87 10.58 -5.09
CA GLU A 487 -7.51 10.47 -6.41
C GLU A 487 -7.86 9.02 -6.73
N GLU A 488 -6.93 8.08 -6.49
CA GLU A 488 -7.18 6.66 -6.71
C GLU A 488 -8.29 6.10 -5.81
N ARG A 489 -8.41 6.61 -4.57
CA ARG A 489 -9.53 6.29 -3.68
C ARG A 489 -10.87 6.62 -4.31
N LYS A 490 -10.99 7.71 -5.07
CA LYS A 490 -12.25 8.06 -5.75
C LYS A 490 -12.60 7.00 -6.79
N LEU A 491 -11.60 6.53 -7.55
CA LEU A 491 -11.78 5.44 -8.52
C LEU A 491 -12.28 4.18 -7.80
N GLU A 492 -11.64 3.78 -6.71
CA GLU A 492 -12.04 2.62 -5.92
C GLU A 492 -13.50 2.69 -5.43
N ARG A 493 -13.94 3.88 -5.00
CA ARG A 493 -15.34 4.14 -4.62
C ARG A 493 -16.30 4.00 -5.79
N LEU A 494 -15.94 4.54 -6.96
CA LEU A 494 -16.75 4.45 -8.17
C LEU A 494 -16.98 2.98 -8.58
N PHE A 495 -15.92 2.17 -8.57
CA PHE A 495 -16.00 0.75 -8.95
C PHE A 495 -16.64 -0.14 -7.88
N ARG A 496 -16.84 0.34 -6.65
CA ARG A 496 -17.67 -0.36 -5.65
C ARG A 496 -19.17 -0.32 -5.97
N ARG A 497 -19.62 0.60 -6.84
CA ARG A 497 -21.04 0.83 -7.15
C ARG A 497 -21.55 -0.16 -8.21
N PRO A 498 -22.52 -1.04 -7.88
CA PRO A 498 -23.04 -2.03 -8.84
C PRO A 498 -23.73 -1.40 -10.04
N GLU A 499 -24.36 -0.23 -9.89
CA GLU A 499 -24.97 0.52 -10.98
C GLU A 499 -23.94 1.10 -11.96
N VAL A 500 -22.67 1.22 -11.56
CA VAL A 500 -21.58 1.66 -12.41
C VAL A 500 -20.90 0.47 -13.09
N THR A 501 -20.51 -0.55 -12.31
CA THR A 501 -19.77 -1.70 -12.83
C THR A 501 -20.54 -2.48 -13.90
N ARG A 502 -21.88 -2.52 -13.80
CA ARG A 502 -22.75 -3.15 -14.80
C ARG A 502 -22.81 -2.40 -16.14
N LEU A 503 -22.42 -1.13 -16.19
CA LEU A 503 -22.34 -0.34 -17.44
C LEU A 503 -21.06 -0.62 -18.23
N ILE A 504 -20.02 -1.11 -17.56
CA ILE A 504 -18.68 -1.27 -18.12
C ILE A 504 -18.59 -2.60 -18.86
N LYS A 505 -18.38 -2.57 -20.18
CA LYS A 505 -18.14 -3.77 -20.99
C LYS A 505 -16.72 -4.31 -20.79
N LYS A 506 -15.75 -3.39 -20.82
CA LYS A 506 -14.32 -3.64 -20.67
C LYS A 506 -13.66 -2.41 -20.03
N SER A 507 -12.52 -2.58 -19.37
CA SER A 507 -11.74 -1.58 -18.67
C SER A 507 -10.27 -1.98 -18.68
N ASN A 508 -9.40 -1.00 -18.58
CA ASN A 508 -7.97 -1.21 -18.43
C ASN A 508 -7.41 -0.12 -17.52
N ASP A 509 -6.34 -0.44 -16.79
CA ASP A 509 -5.59 0.54 -16.02
C ASP A 509 -4.56 1.26 -16.90
N PHE A 510 -4.11 2.43 -16.44
CA PHE A 510 -2.96 3.10 -17.03
C PHE A 510 -1.69 2.75 -16.25
N GLY A 511 -0.81 2.01 -16.92
CA GLY A 511 0.57 1.74 -16.50
C GLY A 511 1.56 2.15 -17.58
N ALA A 512 2.41 1.20 -18.00
CA ALA A 512 3.42 1.39 -19.03
C ALA A 512 2.81 1.77 -20.39
N GLY A 513 3.36 2.79 -21.06
CA GLY A 513 2.93 3.24 -22.39
C GLY A 513 1.61 4.02 -22.45
N GLY A 514 0.98 4.31 -21.32
CA GLY A 514 -0.07 5.32 -21.22
C GLY A 514 -1.28 5.08 -22.12
N VAL A 515 -1.76 6.16 -22.77
CA VAL A 515 -2.93 6.12 -23.69
C VAL A 515 -2.74 5.07 -24.78
N SER A 516 -1.53 4.92 -25.31
CA SER A 516 -1.28 4.03 -26.43
C SER A 516 -1.50 2.56 -26.10
N VAL A 517 -1.17 2.13 -24.89
CA VAL A 517 -1.33 0.75 -24.42
C VAL A 517 -2.69 0.57 -23.76
N ALA A 518 -2.99 1.36 -22.72
CA ALA A 518 -4.19 1.21 -21.91
C ALA A 518 -5.47 1.25 -22.75
N ILE A 519 -5.58 2.22 -23.67
CA ILE A 519 -6.74 2.34 -24.58
C ILE A 519 -6.58 1.42 -25.79
N GLY A 520 -5.35 1.24 -26.30
CA GLY A 520 -5.05 0.41 -27.46
C GLY A 520 -5.41 -1.08 -27.29
N GLU A 521 -5.39 -1.59 -26.06
CA GLU A 521 -5.72 -2.99 -25.71
C GLU A 521 -7.23 -3.22 -25.46
N LEU A 522 -8.03 -2.15 -25.44
CA LEU A 522 -9.46 -2.29 -25.20
C LEU A 522 -10.18 -2.88 -26.41
N ALA A 523 -9.79 -2.53 -27.63
CA ALA A 523 -10.42 -3.06 -28.85
C ALA A 523 -9.46 -3.09 -30.04
N ASP A 524 -9.78 -3.93 -31.04
CA ASP A 524 -8.94 -4.13 -32.23
C ASP A 524 -8.93 -2.92 -33.18
N GLY A 525 -10.02 -2.14 -33.24
CA GLY A 525 -10.15 -0.95 -34.07
C GLY A 525 -10.54 0.27 -33.22
N LEU A 526 -9.75 1.34 -33.30
CA LEU A 526 -9.84 2.49 -32.40
C LEU A 526 -9.53 3.81 -33.09
N ASP A 527 -10.36 4.82 -32.85
CA ASP A 527 -10.05 6.23 -33.11
C ASP A 527 -9.87 6.97 -31.79
N ILE A 528 -8.63 7.37 -31.48
CA ILE A 528 -8.25 8.02 -30.23
C ILE A 528 -8.00 9.51 -30.47
N TYR A 529 -8.58 10.38 -29.65
CA TYR A 529 -8.50 11.84 -29.79
C TYR A 529 -7.63 12.45 -28.68
N LEU A 530 -6.35 12.66 -28.96
CA LEU A 530 -5.34 13.14 -28.01
C LEU A 530 -5.63 14.56 -27.51
N ASP A 531 -6.30 15.40 -28.30
CA ASP A 531 -6.67 16.76 -27.89
C ASP A 531 -7.77 16.80 -26.82
N ARG A 532 -8.46 15.67 -26.57
CA ARG A 532 -9.47 15.54 -25.52
C ARG A 532 -8.86 15.12 -24.18
N VAL A 533 -7.64 14.60 -24.17
CA VAL A 533 -6.95 14.15 -22.94
C VAL A 533 -6.71 15.34 -22.02
N LYS A 534 -7.10 15.20 -20.74
CA LYS A 534 -6.90 16.25 -19.73
C LYS A 534 -5.44 16.34 -19.32
N THR A 535 -4.88 17.54 -19.28
CA THR A 535 -3.46 17.75 -18.96
C THR A 535 -3.24 18.56 -17.68
N LYS A 536 -2.13 18.28 -16.97
CA LYS A 536 -1.69 19.05 -15.79
C LYS A 536 -1.31 20.49 -16.16
N TYR A 537 -0.67 20.65 -17.33
CA TYR A 537 -0.22 21.92 -17.87
C TYR A 537 -0.24 21.91 -19.41
N SER A 538 -0.22 23.11 -20.01
CA SER A 538 -0.01 23.27 -21.46
C SER A 538 1.44 22.96 -21.83
N GLY A 539 1.68 22.46 -23.05
CA GLY A 539 3.05 22.23 -23.55
C GLY A 539 3.35 20.80 -24.00
N LEU A 540 2.43 19.85 -23.76
CA LEU A 540 2.59 18.45 -24.17
C LEU A 540 2.37 18.30 -25.68
N ASN A 541 3.31 17.65 -26.37
CA ASN A 541 3.15 17.26 -27.77
C ASN A 541 2.39 15.93 -27.91
N SER A 542 2.07 15.53 -29.15
CA SER A 542 1.29 14.31 -29.42
C SER A 542 1.96 13.02 -28.93
N THR A 543 3.29 12.94 -29.02
CA THR A 543 4.04 11.79 -28.47
C THR A 543 3.90 11.73 -26.96
N GLU A 544 4.14 12.85 -26.27
CA GLU A 544 4.06 12.93 -24.82
C GLU A 544 2.66 12.60 -24.30
N LEU A 545 1.60 13.04 -25.00
CA LEU A 545 0.21 12.66 -24.66
C LEU A 545 -0.07 11.17 -24.85
N ALA A 546 0.45 10.57 -25.93
CA ALA A 546 0.19 9.18 -26.26
C ALA A 546 0.87 8.18 -25.30
N ILE A 547 2.09 8.48 -24.84
CA ILE A 547 2.91 7.54 -24.06
C ILE A 547 3.13 7.95 -22.60
N SER A 548 2.52 9.04 -22.13
CA SER A 548 2.63 9.46 -20.73
C SER A 548 2.05 8.41 -19.78
N GLU A 549 2.84 8.07 -18.76
CA GLU A 549 2.55 7.07 -17.72
C GLU A 549 2.07 7.75 -16.42
N SER A 550 1.44 8.93 -16.51
CA SER A 550 0.79 9.57 -15.35
C SER A 550 -0.07 8.57 -14.57
N GLN A 551 -0.01 8.63 -13.24
CA GLN A 551 -0.70 7.70 -12.36
C GLN A 551 -2.20 8.03 -12.16
N GLU A 552 -2.90 7.15 -11.42
CA GLU A 552 -4.31 7.26 -11.02
C GLU A 552 -5.30 7.44 -12.17
N ARG A 553 -5.11 6.74 -13.28
CA ARG A 553 -5.99 6.79 -14.45
C ARG A 553 -6.54 5.41 -14.80
N MET A 554 -7.79 5.40 -15.29
CA MET A 554 -8.48 4.22 -15.80
C MET A 554 -9.14 4.55 -17.14
N ALA A 555 -9.26 3.54 -18.01
CA ALA A 555 -10.08 3.59 -19.21
C ALA A 555 -11.22 2.58 -19.10
N VAL A 556 -12.41 2.96 -19.58
CA VAL A 556 -13.60 2.09 -19.60
C VAL A 556 -14.30 2.18 -20.95
N VAL A 557 -14.80 1.03 -21.41
CA VAL A 557 -15.65 0.89 -22.60
C VAL A 557 -17.10 0.81 -22.15
N VAL A 558 -17.94 1.71 -22.66
CA VAL A 558 -19.38 1.77 -22.40
C VAL A 558 -20.15 1.89 -23.71
N GLU A 559 -21.43 1.53 -23.69
CA GLU A 559 -22.31 1.76 -24.84
C GLU A 559 -22.58 3.26 -25.02
N ALA A 560 -22.73 3.72 -26.25
CA ALA A 560 -22.95 5.14 -26.55
C ALA A 560 -24.15 5.75 -25.79
N LYS A 561 -25.21 4.97 -25.56
CA LYS A 561 -26.40 5.40 -24.80
C LYS A 561 -26.14 5.61 -23.31
N ASP A 562 -25.10 4.98 -22.76
CA ASP A 562 -24.80 4.94 -21.33
C ASP A 562 -23.73 5.96 -20.91
N VAL A 563 -23.06 6.61 -21.87
CA VAL A 563 -21.99 7.59 -21.64
C VAL A 563 -22.40 8.69 -20.67
N GLU A 564 -23.54 9.35 -20.89
CA GLU A 564 -24.01 10.45 -20.02
C GLU A 564 -24.27 9.97 -18.59
N THR A 565 -24.81 8.76 -18.44
CA THR A 565 -25.07 8.15 -17.13
C THR A 565 -23.77 7.80 -16.41
N PHE A 566 -22.79 7.22 -17.11
CA PHE A 566 -21.48 6.91 -16.54
C PHE A 566 -20.75 8.17 -16.10
N MET A 567 -20.70 9.20 -16.95
CA MET A 567 -20.06 10.48 -16.65
C MET A 567 -20.70 11.19 -15.45
N ARG A 568 -22.03 11.07 -15.28
CA ARG A 568 -22.73 11.56 -14.09
C ARG A 568 -22.26 10.84 -12.82
N TYR A 569 -22.09 9.52 -12.86
CA TYR A 569 -21.57 8.77 -11.72
C TYR A 569 -20.12 9.12 -11.38
N CYS A 570 -19.26 9.39 -12.38
CA CYS A 570 -17.93 9.94 -12.13
C CYS A 570 -17.99 11.28 -11.39
N LEU A 571 -18.87 12.20 -11.83
CA LEU A 571 -19.06 13.49 -11.18
C LEU A 571 -19.55 13.36 -9.73
N GLU A 572 -20.47 12.42 -9.47
CA GLU A 572 -20.96 12.12 -8.12
C GLU A 572 -19.84 11.66 -7.17
N GLU A 573 -18.82 10.97 -7.67
CA GLU A 573 -17.63 10.56 -6.91
C GLU A 573 -16.45 11.55 -7.01
N ASN A 574 -16.70 12.77 -7.53
CA ASN A 574 -15.70 13.83 -7.67
C ASN A 574 -14.51 13.46 -8.58
N ILE A 575 -14.78 12.72 -9.66
CA ILE A 575 -13.81 12.23 -10.63
C ILE A 575 -13.95 13.00 -11.95
N GLU A 576 -12.84 13.52 -12.47
CA GLU A 576 -12.81 14.06 -13.83
C GLU A 576 -12.83 12.91 -14.84
N ALA A 577 -13.73 12.99 -15.81
CA ALA A 577 -13.88 11.99 -16.87
C ALA A 577 -14.07 12.67 -18.23
N VAL A 578 -13.62 12.02 -19.31
CA VAL A 578 -13.72 12.52 -20.68
C VAL A 578 -13.77 11.39 -21.70
N GLU A 579 -14.63 11.51 -22.70
CA GLU A 579 -14.65 10.62 -23.86
C GLU A 579 -13.40 10.88 -24.73
N VAL A 580 -12.57 9.86 -24.90
CA VAL A 580 -11.26 9.96 -25.59
C VAL A 580 -11.15 9.10 -26.82
N ALA A 581 -11.99 8.08 -27.00
CA ALA A 581 -11.91 7.25 -28.19
C ALA A 581 -13.24 6.59 -28.59
N ASP A 582 -13.31 6.22 -29.87
CA ASP A 582 -14.39 5.45 -30.49
C ASP A 582 -13.89 4.05 -30.85
N VAL A 583 -14.70 3.02 -30.56
CA VAL A 583 -14.47 1.67 -31.07
C VAL A 583 -14.93 1.61 -32.52
N THR A 584 -14.08 1.10 -33.41
CA THR A 584 -14.32 1.03 -34.86
C THR A 584 -14.14 -0.38 -35.41
N ASP A 585 -14.62 -0.62 -36.62
CA ASP A 585 -14.47 -1.89 -37.36
C ASP A 585 -13.24 -1.89 -38.30
N THR A 586 -12.35 -0.90 -38.17
CA THR A 586 -11.24 -0.70 -39.11
C THR A 586 -10.06 -1.65 -38.91
N ALA A 587 -10.00 -2.36 -37.77
CA ALA A 587 -8.85 -3.16 -37.33
C ALA A 587 -7.53 -2.38 -37.29
N ARG A 588 -7.61 -1.07 -36.99
CA ARG A 588 -6.46 -0.17 -36.87
C ARG A 588 -6.57 0.70 -35.62
N MET A 589 -5.43 0.99 -35.02
CA MET A 589 -5.30 2.01 -33.98
C MET A 589 -4.88 3.33 -34.62
N ARG A 590 -5.79 4.30 -34.64
CA ARG A 590 -5.56 5.63 -35.20
C ARG A 590 -5.62 6.67 -34.09
N MET A 591 -4.65 7.57 -34.04
CA MET A 591 -4.65 8.69 -33.10
C MET A 591 -4.68 10.02 -33.84
N PHE A 592 -5.55 10.90 -33.37
CA PHE A 592 -5.76 12.24 -33.88
C PHE A 592 -5.38 13.26 -32.82
N ASN A 593 -4.69 14.32 -33.21
CA ASN A 593 -4.55 15.52 -32.40
C ASN A 593 -5.21 16.67 -33.17
N LYS A 594 -6.42 17.06 -32.73
CA LYS A 594 -7.33 17.88 -33.52
C LYS A 594 -7.60 17.19 -34.87
N ASP A 595 -7.51 17.91 -35.98
CA ASP A 595 -7.77 17.37 -37.32
C ASP A 595 -6.58 16.55 -37.89
N ARG A 596 -5.44 16.47 -37.20
CA ARG A 596 -4.24 15.81 -37.70
C ARG A 596 -4.15 14.37 -37.18
N LYS A 597 -4.14 13.41 -38.11
CA LYS A 597 -3.79 12.01 -37.82
C LYS A 597 -2.27 11.89 -37.60
N VAL A 598 -1.88 11.49 -36.39
CA VAL A 598 -0.48 11.38 -35.94
C VAL A 598 -0.02 9.93 -35.75
N VAL A 599 -0.95 8.98 -35.64
CA VAL A 599 -0.70 7.54 -35.58
C VAL A 599 -1.70 6.82 -36.46
N ASP A 600 -1.23 5.86 -37.24
CA ASP A 600 -2.06 4.97 -38.05
C ASP A 600 -1.40 3.59 -38.21
N LEU A 601 -1.67 2.70 -37.27
CA LEU A 601 -1.07 1.37 -37.17
C LEU A 601 -2.14 0.28 -37.29
N SER A 602 -1.87 -0.79 -38.05
CA SER A 602 -2.74 -1.96 -38.08
C SER A 602 -2.62 -2.77 -36.78
N ARG A 603 -3.73 -3.33 -36.30
CA ARG A 603 -3.75 -4.16 -35.09
C ARG A 603 -2.86 -5.39 -35.24
N GLU A 604 -2.96 -6.06 -36.39
CA GLU A 604 -2.13 -7.21 -36.75
C GLU A 604 -0.62 -6.91 -36.62
N PHE A 605 -0.17 -5.73 -37.04
CA PHE A 605 1.24 -5.37 -36.94
C PHE A 605 1.67 -5.09 -35.50
N ILE A 606 0.85 -4.40 -34.70
CA ILE A 606 1.19 -4.16 -33.30
C ILE A 606 1.29 -5.52 -32.55
N ASP A 607 0.36 -6.45 -32.83
CA ASP A 607 0.32 -7.80 -32.25
C ASP A 607 1.40 -8.75 -32.77
N SER A 608 2.06 -8.41 -33.89
CA SER A 608 3.14 -9.24 -34.45
C SER A 608 4.33 -9.35 -33.50
N ALA A 609 4.47 -8.39 -32.57
CA ALA A 609 5.47 -8.38 -31.53
C ALA A 609 6.90 -8.55 -32.08
N GLY A 610 7.29 -7.76 -33.09
CA GLY A 610 8.70 -7.67 -33.53
C GLY A 610 9.33 -8.97 -34.04
N ALA A 611 10.67 -9.06 -33.93
CA ALA A 611 11.43 -10.20 -34.42
C ALA A 611 11.43 -11.37 -33.41
N ARG A 612 11.69 -12.60 -33.89
CA ARG A 612 11.91 -13.76 -32.99
C ARG A 612 13.31 -13.72 -32.40
N HIS A 613 13.42 -14.06 -31.12
CA HIS A 613 14.69 -14.15 -30.40
C HIS A 613 14.97 -15.59 -29.99
N TYR A 614 16.25 -15.95 -29.95
CA TYR A 614 16.73 -17.28 -29.59
C TYR A 614 17.82 -17.18 -28.53
N ALA A 615 17.84 -18.11 -27.59
CA ALA A 615 18.88 -18.25 -26.58
C ALA A 615 19.14 -19.72 -26.25
N GLU A 616 20.36 -20.03 -25.82
CA GLU A 616 20.67 -21.33 -25.22
C GLU A 616 20.48 -21.26 -23.71
N ALA A 617 20.06 -22.37 -23.08
CA ALA A 617 19.91 -22.45 -21.63
C ALA A 617 20.67 -23.64 -21.05
N LYS A 618 21.41 -23.40 -19.98
CA LYS A 618 22.20 -24.41 -19.27
C LYS A 618 21.94 -24.31 -17.78
N VAL A 619 21.27 -25.30 -17.21
CA VAL A 619 21.10 -25.40 -15.74
C VAL A 619 22.44 -25.82 -15.15
N GLY A 620 23.03 -24.93 -14.35
CA GLY A 620 24.35 -25.15 -13.75
C GLY A 620 24.36 -26.23 -12.68
N GLU A 621 25.56 -26.71 -12.35
CA GLU A 621 25.80 -27.70 -11.29
C GLU A 621 25.23 -27.25 -9.94
N VAL A 622 24.51 -28.17 -9.26
CA VAL A 622 24.09 -27.98 -7.88
C VAL A 622 25.12 -28.62 -6.97
N GLU A 623 25.76 -27.78 -6.13
CA GLU A 623 26.76 -28.22 -5.17
C GLU A 623 26.16 -29.27 -4.21
N ASN A 624 26.84 -30.41 -4.07
CA ASN A 624 26.43 -31.48 -3.15
C ASN A 624 26.76 -31.11 -1.70
N ARG A 625 25.92 -30.23 -1.13
CA ARG A 625 25.90 -29.87 0.29
C ARG A 625 24.46 -29.80 0.77
N ASN A 626 24.26 -29.84 2.09
CA ASN A 626 22.95 -29.61 2.69
C ASN A 626 22.76 -28.12 3.01
N PRO A 627 21.97 -27.35 2.23
CA PRO A 627 21.73 -25.93 2.49
C PRO A 627 20.68 -25.69 3.59
N PHE A 628 20.02 -26.74 4.08
CA PHE A 628 18.95 -26.66 5.08
C PHE A 628 19.47 -26.68 6.51
N VAL A 629 20.77 -26.95 6.70
CA VAL A 629 21.43 -26.87 8.01
C VAL A 629 22.05 -25.48 8.16
N ARG A 630 21.81 -24.87 9.32
CA ARG A 630 22.39 -23.57 9.69
C ARG A 630 23.33 -23.72 10.86
N GLU A 631 24.52 -23.16 10.74
CA GLU A 631 25.43 -22.99 11.87
C GLU A 631 25.19 -21.63 12.51
N ILE A 632 24.84 -21.63 13.80
CA ILE A 632 24.64 -20.40 14.56
C ILE A 632 25.83 -20.19 15.49
N ALA A 633 26.43 -19.00 15.42
CA ALA A 633 27.56 -18.65 16.27
C ALA A 633 27.18 -18.61 17.75
N GLY A 634 28.08 -19.07 18.63
CA GLY A 634 27.93 -18.98 20.09
C GLY A 634 28.46 -20.22 20.81
N ASP A 635 29.08 -20.01 21.98
CA ASP A 635 29.72 -21.10 22.75
C ASP A 635 28.71 -21.96 23.53
N THR A 636 27.53 -21.41 23.84
CA THR A 636 26.48 -22.08 24.61
C THR A 636 25.17 -22.14 23.83
N LEU A 637 24.29 -23.08 24.17
CA LEU A 637 22.95 -23.18 23.58
C LEU A 637 22.18 -21.85 23.71
N ALA A 638 22.23 -21.22 24.89
CA ALA A 638 21.57 -19.93 25.11
C ALA A 638 22.12 -18.83 24.19
N ALA A 639 23.45 -18.74 24.04
CA ALA A 639 24.08 -17.77 23.14
C ALA A 639 23.70 -18.01 21.67
N ARG A 640 23.66 -19.28 21.23
CA ARG A 640 23.21 -19.65 19.87
C ARG A 640 21.74 -19.31 19.67
N PHE A 641 20.88 -19.57 20.66
CA PHE A 641 19.47 -19.22 20.60
C PHE A 641 19.25 -17.71 20.46
N GLU A 642 19.91 -16.90 21.28
CA GLU A 642 19.83 -15.44 21.17
C GLU A 642 20.38 -14.93 19.84
N ASN A 643 21.50 -15.49 19.34
CA ASN A 643 22.08 -15.09 18.06
C ASN A 643 21.18 -15.45 16.87
N ASN A 644 20.48 -16.59 16.93
CA ASN A 644 19.44 -16.92 15.96
C ASN A 644 18.33 -15.87 15.96
N LEU A 645 17.90 -15.40 17.13
CA LEU A 645 16.88 -14.34 17.24
C LEU A 645 17.36 -12.96 16.75
N ARG A 646 18.67 -12.70 16.76
CA ARG A 646 19.34 -11.47 16.26
C ARG A 646 19.65 -11.50 14.76
N ASP A 647 19.42 -12.63 14.09
CA ASP A 647 19.58 -12.78 12.64
C ASP A 647 18.64 -11.81 11.91
N ASN A 648 19.11 -11.19 10.83
CA ASN A 648 18.33 -10.18 10.10
C ASN A 648 17.01 -10.74 9.52
N ASN A 649 16.96 -12.04 9.22
CA ASN A 649 15.77 -12.74 8.74
C ASN A 649 14.98 -13.43 9.87
N VAL A 650 15.27 -13.16 11.15
CA VAL A 650 14.51 -13.70 12.31
C VAL A 650 14.06 -12.58 13.25
N VAL A 651 14.89 -11.55 13.41
CA VAL A 651 14.61 -10.35 14.21
C VAL A 651 13.24 -9.76 13.85
N SER A 652 12.52 -9.28 14.86
CA SER A 652 11.23 -8.64 14.68
C SER A 652 11.35 -7.34 13.93
N GLN A 653 10.43 -7.12 13.00
CA GLN A 653 10.35 -5.90 12.18
C GLN A 653 9.17 -5.02 12.60
N ARG A 654 8.72 -5.11 13.86
CA ARG A 654 7.54 -4.42 14.39
C ARG A 654 7.46 -2.95 14.02
N GLY A 655 8.53 -2.17 14.21
CA GLY A 655 8.54 -0.75 13.89
C GLY A 655 8.31 -0.43 12.40
N LEU A 656 8.70 -1.34 11.49
CA LEU A 656 8.38 -1.25 10.06
C LEU A 656 6.91 -1.62 9.81
N VAL A 657 6.43 -2.73 10.38
CA VAL A 657 5.07 -3.24 10.16
C VAL A 657 4.01 -2.24 10.66
N GLU A 658 4.22 -1.62 11.82
CA GLU A 658 3.28 -0.65 12.40
C GLU A 658 3.13 0.64 11.58
N MET A 659 3.96 0.88 10.56
CA MET A 659 3.77 2.01 9.64
C MET A 659 2.52 1.86 8.76
N PHE A 660 2.02 0.63 8.60
CA PHE A 660 0.95 0.29 7.67
C PHE A 660 -0.37 0.05 8.43
N ASP A 661 -1.47 0.62 7.94
CA ASP A 661 -2.78 0.41 8.55
C ASP A 661 -3.20 -1.06 8.41
N SER A 662 -3.36 -1.72 9.54
CA SER A 662 -3.70 -3.14 9.62
C SER A 662 -5.17 -3.38 9.98
N THR A 663 -6.01 -2.34 10.07
CA THR A 663 -7.33 -2.42 10.72
C THR A 663 -8.49 -1.84 9.90
N ILE A 664 -8.21 -0.99 8.91
CA ILE A 664 -9.21 -0.36 8.06
C ILE A 664 -10.08 -1.38 7.29
N GLY A 665 -11.34 -1.03 7.02
CA GLY A 665 -12.30 -1.90 6.33
C GLY A 665 -13.05 -2.87 7.25
N ALA A 666 -12.80 -2.81 8.57
CA ALA A 666 -13.34 -3.72 9.58
C ALA A 666 -13.26 -5.20 9.13
N SER A 667 -12.10 -5.60 8.60
CA SER A 667 -11.91 -6.90 7.93
C SER A 667 -10.86 -7.79 8.59
N THR A 668 -9.90 -7.23 9.34
CA THR A 668 -8.74 -7.96 9.86
C THR A 668 -9.09 -9.01 10.92
N VAL A 669 -8.89 -10.27 10.57
CA VAL A 669 -9.12 -11.42 11.46
C VAL A 669 -7.96 -11.57 12.45
N LEU A 670 -6.72 -11.48 11.97
CA LEU A 670 -5.50 -11.56 12.76
C LEU A 670 -4.68 -10.27 12.61
N MET A 671 -4.38 -9.61 13.73
CA MET A 671 -3.43 -8.50 13.75
C MET A 671 -2.01 -9.01 13.43
N PRO A 672 -1.11 -8.17 12.91
CA PRO A 672 0.27 -8.59 12.63
C PRO A 672 1.02 -9.09 13.87
N PHE A 673 0.69 -8.54 15.04
CA PHE A 673 1.19 -8.98 16.34
C PHE A 673 0.03 -9.32 17.28
N GLY A 674 0.07 -10.52 17.85
CA GLY A 674 -0.95 -11.11 18.71
C GLY A 674 -0.48 -11.43 20.13
N GLY A 675 -1.41 -11.97 20.90
CA GLY A 675 -1.33 -12.22 22.33
C GLY A 675 -1.66 -11.00 23.19
N ARG A 676 -1.79 -11.21 24.49
CA ARG A 676 -2.05 -10.18 25.52
C ARG A 676 -1.06 -9.00 25.47
N THR A 677 0.20 -9.25 25.15
CA THR A 677 1.27 -8.23 25.05
C THR A 677 1.53 -7.77 23.62
N GLN A 678 0.82 -8.32 22.63
CA GLN A 678 1.08 -8.07 21.20
C GLN A 678 2.55 -8.35 20.83
N GLY A 679 3.09 -9.46 21.32
CA GLY A 679 4.49 -9.86 21.13
C GLY A 679 4.71 -11.00 20.12
N SER A 680 3.65 -11.72 19.73
CA SER A 680 3.74 -12.86 18.81
C SER A 680 3.40 -12.46 17.38
N GLU A 681 4.28 -12.75 16.42
CA GLU A 681 4.08 -12.42 15.00
C GLU A 681 3.09 -13.37 14.31
N THR A 682 2.32 -12.86 13.36
CA THR A 682 1.48 -13.65 12.44
C THR A 682 2.20 -13.91 11.11
N GLN A 683 2.02 -15.09 10.50
CA GLN A 683 2.70 -15.50 9.26
C GLN A 683 1.87 -15.32 7.98
N VAL A 684 0.65 -14.80 8.09
CA VAL A 684 -0.35 -14.70 7.02
C VAL A 684 -1.08 -13.36 7.07
N SER A 685 -1.67 -12.97 5.94
CA SER A 685 -2.65 -11.88 5.84
C SER A 685 -4.05 -12.49 5.77
N VAL A 686 -4.96 -12.15 6.71
CA VAL A 686 -6.33 -12.73 6.77
C VAL A 686 -7.41 -11.66 6.98
N GLN A 687 -8.27 -11.46 5.97
CA GLN A 687 -9.25 -10.38 5.91
C GLN A 687 -10.62 -10.88 5.46
N LYS A 688 -11.67 -10.54 6.21
CA LYS A 688 -13.05 -10.76 5.78
C LYS A 688 -13.35 -10.04 4.47
N LEU A 689 -14.17 -10.66 3.62
CA LEU A 689 -14.57 -10.06 2.35
C LEU A 689 -15.38 -8.77 2.58
N PRO A 690 -15.28 -7.76 1.67
CA PRO A 690 -15.85 -6.43 1.85
C PRO A 690 -17.37 -6.38 1.54
N THR A 691 -18.16 -7.18 2.24
CA THR A 691 -19.61 -7.29 2.06
C THR A 691 -20.36 -6.17 2.79
N ASP A 692 -21.50 -5.73 2.22
CA ASP A 692 -22.39 -4.79 2.91
C ASP A 692 -23.04 -5.41 4.16
N GLY A 693 -23.42 -6.69 4.07
CA GLY A 693 -23.92 -7.51 5.18
C GLY A 693 -22.81 -8.10 6.07
N TYR A 694 -23.20 -8.97 7.00
CA TYR A 694 -22.25 -9.76 7.78
C TYR A 694 -21.74 -10.96 6.98
N THR A 695 -20.44 -11.24 7.09
CA THR A 695 -19.82 -12.46 6.56
C THR A 695 -18.78 -13.00 7.53
N ASP A 696 -18.61 -14.31 7.54
CA ASP A 696 -17.43 -14.98 8.09
C ASP A 696 -16.47 -15.50 7.00
N THR A 697 -16.80 -15.31 5.72
CA THR A 697 -15.87 -15.63 4.62
C THR A 697 -14.72 -14.63 4.61
N ALA A 698 -13.49 -15.12 4.70
CA ALA A 698 -12.27 -14.34 4.65
C ALA A 698 -11.32 -14.86 3.57
N SER A 699 -10.54 -13.96 2.97
CA SER A 699 -9.37 -14.32 2.17
C SER A 699 -8.16 -14.48 3.09
N ILE A 700 -7.35 -15.49 2.82
CA ILE A 700 -6.08 -15.73 3.50
C ILE A 700 -4.96 -15.84 2.46
N MET A 701 -3.92 -15.01 2.60
CA MET A 701 -2.77 -14.97 1.71
C MET A 701 -1.46 -15.13 2.48
N ALA A 702 -0.53 -15.90 1.92
CA ALA A 702 0.83 -16.06 2.41
C ALA A 702 1.83 -15.98 1.25
N PHE A 703 3.10 -15.70 1.56
CA PHE A 703 4.19 -15.83 0.61
C PHE A 703 5.21 -16.88 1.08
N GLY A 704 5.94 -17.48 0.14
CA GLY A 704 7.09 -18.32 0.40
C GLY A 704 8.29 -17.93 -0.47
N TYR A 705 9.47 -17.87 0.13
CA TYR A 705 10.75 -17.57 -0.51
C TYR A 705 11.91 -17.61 0.50
N ASN A 706 13.01 -18.27 0.12
CA ASN A 706 14.28 -18.23 0.84
C ASN A 706 15.44 -17.94 -0.15
N PRO A 707 16.13 -16.78 -0.04
CA PRO A 707 17.18 -16.38 -0.96
C PRO A 707 18.42 -17.30 -0.91
N PHE A 708 18.69 -17.93 0.23
CA PHE A 708 19.86 -18.79 0.40
C PHE A 708 19.67 -20.16 -0.25
N ILE A 709 18.48 -20.73 -0.14
CA ILE A 709 18.12 -21.98 -0.86
C ILE A 709 18.06 -21.69 -2.36
N ALA A 710 17.42 -20.59 -2.78
CA ALA A 710 17.30 -20.23 -4.18
C ALA A 710 18.66 -19.89 -4.84
N SER A 711 19.61 -19.34 -4.08
CA SER A 711 20.98 -19.11 -4.55
C SER A 711 21.80 -20.40 -4.67
N TRP A 712 21.53 -21.40 -3.82
CA TRP A 712 22.15 -22.73 -3.95
C TRP A 712 21.57 -23.52 -5.12
N SER A 713 20.24 -23.54 -5.25
CA SER A 713 19.54 -24.17 -6.36
C SER A 713 18.22 -23.45 -6.64
N PRO A 714 18.10 -22.71 -7.75
CA PRO A 714 16.84 -22.05 -8.13
C PRO A 714 15.67 -23.04 -8.23
N TYR A 715 15.95 -24.27 -8.66
CA TYR A 715 14.99 -25.37 -8.73
C TYR A 715 14.38 -25.71 -7.37
N HIS A 716 15.22 -25.94 -6.35
CA HIS A 716 14.74 -26.22 -4.99
C HIS A 716 14.13 -24.97 -4.34
N GLY A 717 14.72 -23.80 -4.53
CA GLY A 717 14.20 -22.54 -3.99
C GLY A 717 12.76 -22.28 -4.42
N ALA A 718 12.45 -22.48 -5.70
CA ALA A 718 11.10 -22.36 -6.23
C ALA A 718 10.15 -23.45 -5.69
N ALA A 719 10.62 -24.69 -5.54
CA ALA A 719 9.81 -25.76 -4.97
C ALA A 719 9.41 -25.46 -3.51
N TYR A 720 10.38 -25.06 -2.68
CA TYR A 720 10.13 -24.72 -1.28
C TYR A 720 9.35 -23.41 -1.11
N ALA A 721 9.42 -22.46 -2.05
CA ALA A 721 8.55 -21.29 -2.04
C ALA A 721 7.06 -21.67 -2.07
N VAL A 722 6.68 -22.65 -2.90
CA VAL A 722 5.30 -23.17 -2.97
C VAL A 722 4.89 -23.85 -1.65
N VAL A 723 5.78 -24.70 -1.12
CA VAL A 723 5.56 -25.45 0.12
C VAL A 723 5.42 -24.52 1.34
N GLU A 724 6.30 -23.52 1.48
CA GLU A 724 6.27 -22.57 2.59
C GLU A 724 4.97 -21.76 2.60
N ALA A 725 4.53 -21.26 1.45
CA ALA A 725 3.28 -20.53 1.34
C ALA A 725 2.08 -21.40 1.76
N ALA A 726 2.03 -22.67 1.35
CA ALA A 726 0.98 -23.60 1.77
C ALA A 726 1.02 -23.90 3.27
N ALA A 727 2.21 -24.17 3.83
CA ALA A 727 2.39 -24.49 5.24
C ALA A 727 1.94 -23.33 6.16
N LYS A 728 2.21 -22.08 5.78
CA LYS A 728 1.74 -20.89 6.51
C LYS A 728 0.21 -20.77 6.52
N VAL A 729 -0.44 -21.01 5.38
CA VAL A 729 -1.92 -21.00 5.26
C VAL A 729 -2.55 -22.12 6.10
N VAL A 730 -1.97 -23.32 6.07
CA VAL A 730 -2.41 -24.46 6.89
C VAL A 730 -2.24 -24.20 8.39
N ALA A 731 -1.10 -23.65 8.80
CA ALA A 731 -0.83 -23.30 10.20
C ALA A 731 -1.84 -22.26 10.74
N ALA A 732 -2.40 -21.41 9.89
CA ALA A 732 -3.44 -20.46 10.28
C ALA A 732 -4.87 -21.05 10.30
N GLY A 733 -5.03 -22.33 9.91
CA GLY A 733 -6.31 -23.05 9.94
C GLY A 733 -7.12 -23.06 8.64
N ALA A 734 -6.49 -22.75 7.50
CA ALA A 734 -7.13 -22.83 6.19
C ALA A 734 -6.69 -24.07 5.41
N ARG A 735 -7.59 -24.61 4.59
CA ARG A 735 -7.28 -25.76 3.72
C ARG A 735 -6.41 -25.32 2.53
N TYR A 736 -5.40 -26.12 2.20
CA TYR A 736 -4.49 -25.82 1.09
C TYR A 736 -5.04 -26.23 -0.29
N ASP A 737 -5.98 -27.17 -0.34
CA ASP A 737 -6.47 -27.84 -1.57
C ASP A 737 -7.14 -26.91 -2.59
N ARG A 738 -7.61 -25.74 -2.15
CA ARG A 738 -8.18 -24.67 -2.99
C ARG A 738 -7.26 -23.47 -3.13
N MET A 739 -5.99 -23.59 -2.75
CA MET A 739 -5.05 -22.49 -2.94
C MET A 739 -4.78 -22.23 -4.42
N ARG A 740 -4.63 -20.97 -4.74
CA ARG A 740 -4.20 -20.47 -6.06
C ARG A 740 -2.96 -19.64 -5.85
N TYR A 741 -2.02 -19.79 -6.77
CA TYR A 741 -0.77 -19.04 -6.73
C TYR A 741 -0.71 -17.94 -7.76
N SER A 742 0.07 -16.92 -7.42
CA SER A 742 0.69 -16.02 -8.38
C SER A 742 2.20 -15.99 -8.08
N TYR A 743 3.03 -16.12 -9.11
CA TYR A 743 4.48 -16.20 -8.96
C TYR A 743 5.15 -14.87 -9.30
N GLN A 744 6.18 -14.51 -8.54
CA GLN A 744 6.99 -13.34 -8.80
C GLN A 744 8.42 -13.77 -9.11
N GLU A 745 8.86 -13.55 -10.33
CA GLU A 745 10.21 -13.84 -10.79
C GLU A 745 11.10 -12.60 -10.73
N TYR A 746 12.31 -12.75 -10.17
CA TYR A 746 13.34 -11.71 -10.19
C TYR A 746 14.72 -12.33 -10.32
N PHE A 747 15.38 -12.07 -11.45
CA PHE A 747 16.67 -12.66 -11.78
C PHE A 747 17.66 -11.60 -12.25
N GLU A 748 18.93 -12.01 -12.34
CA GLU A 748 19.97 -11.23 -13.01
C GLU A 748 19.60 -10.95 -14.48
N ARG A 749 20.35 -10.05 -15.10
CA ARG A 749 20.21 -9.78 -16.54
C ARG A 749 20.50 -11.04 -17.37
N MET A 750 19.61 -11.36 -18.31
CA MET A 750 19.87 -12.39 -19.32
C MET A 750 20.95 -11.96 -20.30
N THR A 751 21.93 -12.84 -20.53
CA THR A 751 23.06 -12.59 -21.43
C THR A 751 23.19 -13.69 -22.47
N LYS A 752 24.23 -13.64 -23.31
CA LYS A 752 24.59 -14.76 -24.20
C LYS A 752 25.13 -15.99 -23.44
N ASN A 753 25.43 -15.87 -22.14
CA ASN A 753 25.83 -17.01 -21.33
C ASN A 753 24.60 -17.90 -21.06
N PRO A 754 24.60 -19.18 -21.48
CA PRO A 754 23.49 -20.10 -21.26
C PRO A 754 23.11 -20.30 -19.79
N GLU A 755 24.05 -20.10 -18.86
CA GLU A 755 23.81 -20.25 -17.41
C GLU A 755 22.86 -19.20 -16.86
N SER A 756 22.88 -17.97 -17.42
CA SER A 756 21.94 -16.92 -17.00
C SER A 756 20.49 -17.32 -17.26
N TRP A 757 20.22 -18.00 -18.38
CA TRP A 757 18.90 -18.55 -18.75
C TRP A 757 18.56 -19.84 -18.00
N GLY A 758 19.56 -20.61 -17.59
CA GLY A 758 19.37 -21.83 -16.80
C GLY A 758 18.76 -21.59 -15.42
N LYS A 759 19.02 -20.42 -14.80
CA LYS A 759 18.48 -20.07 -13.48
C LYS A 759 16.95 -19.94 -13.47
N PRO A 760 16.32 -19.07 -14.29
CA PRO A 760 14.86 -18.98 -14.35
C PRO A 760 14.23 -20.27 -14.88
N LEU A 761 14.87 -20.96 -15.84
CA LEU A 761 14.39 -22.26 -16.31
C LEU A 761 14.33 -23.29 -15.18
N GLY A 762 15.40 -23.42 -14.39
CA GLY A 762 15.44 -24.31 -13.23
C GLY A 762 14.36 -23.97 -12.20
N ALA A 763 14.19 -22.68 -11.87
CA ALA A 763 13.14 -22.24 -10.96
C ALA A 763 11.72 -22.60 -11.45
N LEU A 764 11.42 -22.35 -12.74
CA LEU A 764 10.11 -22.67 -13.32
C LEU A 764 9.85 -24.18 -13.36
N LEU A 765 10.86 -25.01 -13.61
CA LEU A 765 10.73 -26.47 -13.54
C LEU A 765 10.42 -26.96 -12.12
N GLY A 766 11.09 -26.40 -11.10
CA GLY A 766 10.84 -26.72 -9.70
C GLY A 766 9.43 -26.34 -9.26
N ALA A 767 8.98 -25.14 -9.64
CA ALA A 767 7.61 -24.70 -9.40
C ALA A 767 6.58 -25.55 -10.15
N LEU A 768 6.82 -25.90 -11.42
CA LEU A 768 5.92 -26.76 -12.21
C LEU A 768 5.74 -28.13 -11.55
N LYS A 769 6.82 -28.76 -11.07
CA LYS A 769 6.73 -30.03 -10.35
C LYS A 769 5.82 -29.92 -9.14
N MET A 770 6.01 -28.89 -8.31
CA MET A 770 5.16 -28.67 -7.13
C MET A 770 3.70 -28.38 -7.49
N GLN A 771 3.43 -27.60 -8.54
CA GLN A 771 2.06 -27.39 -9.02
C GLN A 771 1.37 -28.72 -9.35
N VAL A 772 2.05 -29.57 -10.14
CA VAL A 772 1.51 -30.86 -10.59
C VAL A 772 1.34 -31.84 -9.43
N GLU A 773 2.36 -31.98 -8.59
CA GLU A 773 2.35 -32.95 -7.51
C GLU A 773 1.41 -32.56 -6.37
N LEU A 774 1.35 -31.29 -5.99
CA LEU A 774 0.41 -30.82 -4.97
C LEU A 774 -1.02 -30.65 -5.52
N GLY A 775 -1.17 -30.47 -6.83
CA GLY A 775 -2.45 -30.17 -7.47
C GLY A 775 -2.88 -28.71 -7.31
N LEU A 776 -1.92 -27.80 -7.12
CA LEU A 776 -2.18 -26.39 -6.83
C LEU A 776 -1.67 -25.51 -7.97
N PRO A 777 -2.56 -24.85 -8.73
CA PRO A 777 -2.16 -24.08 -9.91
C PRO A 777 -1.66 -22.67 -9.58
N SER A 778 -0.70 -22.19 -10.36
CA SER A 778 -0.37 -20.76 -10.48
C SER A 778 -1.13 -20.15 -11.65
N ILE A 779 -2.01 -19.19 -11.37
CA ILE A 779 -2.92 -18.59 -12.35
C ILE A 779 -2.54 -17.17 -12.77
N GLY A 780 -1.41 -16.68 -12.27
CA GLY A 780 -0.80 -15.44 -12.71
C GLY A 780 0.63 -15.32 -12.21
N GLY A 781 1.23 -14.18 -12.51
CA GLY A 781 2.58 -13.88 -12.10
C GLY A 781 3.12 -12.64 -12.79
N LYS A 782 4.36 -12.27 -12.46
CA LYS A 782 5.08 -11.17 -13.07
C LYS A 782 6.58 -11.40 -12.99
N ASP A 783 7.30 -10.94 -13.99
CA ASP A 783 8.74 -11.14 -14.10
C ASP A 783 9.54 -9.82 -14.14
N SER A 784 10.75 -9.88 -13.58
CA SER A 784 11.75 -8.80 -13.65
C SER A 784 13.13 -9.39 -13.95
N MET A 785 13.68 -9.13 -15.14
CA MET A 785 14.92 -9.77 -15.63
C MET A 785 16.10 -8.80 -15.70
N SER A 786 16.13 -7.79 -14.82
CA SER A 786 17.15 -6.72 -14.81
C SER A 786 17.83 -6.52 -13.45
N GLY A 787 17.93 -7.58 -12.65
CA GLY A 787 18.51 -7.59 -11.30
C GLY A 787 20.04 -7.62 -11.27
N THR A 788 20.72 -6.81 -12.06
CA THR A 788 22.19 -6.73 -12.10
C THR A 788 22.66 -5.28 -11.97
N PHE A 789 23.67 -5.05 -11.13
CA PHE A 789 24.40 -3.78 -11.05
C PHE A 789 25.90 -4.07 -11.13
N GLN A 790 26.53 -3.59 -12.21
CA GLN A 790 27.92 -3.93 -12.55
C GLN A 790 28.13 -5.46 -12.58
N HIS A 791 28.85 -6.02 -11.61
CA HIS A 791 29.17 -7.44 -11.49
C HIS A 791 28.39 -8.14 -10.36
N ILE A 792 27.49 -7.42 -9.68
CA ILE A 792 26.69 -7.94 -8.56
C ILE A 792 25.30 -8.26 -9.10
N ASN A 793 24.78 -9.42 -8.72
CA ASN A 793 23.47 -9.90 -9.10
C ASN A 793 22.56 -10.06 -7.88
N VAL A 794 21.27 -9.84 -8.08
CA VAL A 794 20.24 -10.21 -7.10
C VAL A 794 20.24 -11.72 -6.89
N PRO A 795 19.86 -12.20 -5.68
CA PRO A 795 19.61 -13.63 -5.49
C PRO A 795 18.54 -14.11 -6.49
N PRO A 796 18.71 -15.26 -7.15
CA PRO A 796 17.68 -15.83 -8.01
C PRO A 796 16.38 -16.01 -7.24
N MET A 797 15.27 -15.54 -7.80
CA MET A 797 14.01 -15.52 -7.06
C MET A 797 12.84 -15.98 -7.93
N LEU A 798 12.15 -17.01 -7.45
CA LEU A 798 10.74 -17.24 -7.69
C LEU A 798 10.07 -17.22 -6.31
N MET A 799 9.26 -16.19 -6.05
CA MET A 799 8.47 -16.06 -4.84
C MET A 799 7.03 -16.48 -5.12
N ALA A 800 6.48 -17.34 -4.26
CA ALA A 800 5.12 -17.84 -4.44
C ALA A 800 4.15 -17.11 -3.50
N PHE A 801 3.18 -16.38 -4.05
CA PHE A 801 2.05 -15.82 -3.30
C PHE A 801 0.87 -16.76 -3.43
N GLY A 802 0.48 -17.41 -2.33
CA GLY A 802 -0.64 -18.35 -2.27
C GLY A 802 -1.84 -17.75 -1.55
N ILE A 803 -3.03 -17.89 -2.13
CA ILE A 803 -4.29 -17.40 -1.56
C ILE A 803 -5.40 -18.44 -1.63
N THR A 804 -6.27 -18.45 -0.62
CA THR A 804 -7.56 -19.15 -0.64
C THR A 804 -8.60 -18.42 0.24
N THR A 805 -9.81 -18.97 0.34
CA THR A 805 -10.84 -18.51 1.28
C THR A 805 -10.90 -19.41 2.52
N VAL A 806 -11.25 -18.83 3.67
CA VAL A 806 -11.40 -19.52 4.96
C VAL A 806 -12.59 -18.96 5.74
N ASP A 807 -13.15 -19.75 6.64
CA ASP A 807 -14.08 -19.26 7.67
C ASP A 807 -13.28 -18.54 8.77
N ALA A 808 -13.50 -17.24 8.96
CA ALA A 808 -12.85 -16.44 10.01
C ALA A 808 -13.04 -17.04 11.41
N GLY A 809 -14.12 -17.78 11.65
CA GLY A 809 -14.39 -18.50 12.89
C GLY A 809 -13.39 -19.62 13.21
N THR A 810 -12.81 -20.27 12.19
CA THR A 810 -11.87 -21.40 12.36
C THR A 810 -10.40 -20.98 12.37
N VAL A 811 -10.09 -19.75 11.96
CA VAL A 811 -8.71 -19.22 11.93
C VAL A 811 -8.09 -19.22 13.33
N ILE A 812 -6.90 -19.79 13.48
CA ILE A 812 -6.10 -19.76 14.72
C ILE A 812 -4.89 -18.86 14.58
N SER A 813 -4.34 -18.38 15.70
CA SER A 813 -3.13 -17.55 15.70
C SER A 813 -1.92 -18.30 16.26
N THR A 814 -0.75 -17.66 16.18
CA THR A 814 0.55 -18.25 16.48
C THR A 814 0.88 -18.32 17.97
N ASP A 815 0.34 -17.41 18.80
CA ASP A 815 0.64 -17.33 20.23
C ASP A 815 0.14 -18.55 21.02
N PHE A 816 1.00 -19.10 21.89
CA PHE A 816 0.61 -20.17 22.83
C PHE A 816 -0.56 -19.72 23.70
N LYS A 817 -1.58 -20.57 23.87
CA LYS A 817 -2.85 -20.22 24.50
C LYS A 817 -2.88 -20.44 26.00
N LYS A 818 -2.28 -21.54 26.47
CA LYS A 818 -2.30 -21.90 27.88
C LYS A 818 -1.07 -22.72 28.26
N ALA A 819 -0.75 -22.76 29.56
CA ALA A 819 0.22 -23.70 30.11
C ALA A 819 -0.36 -25.13 30.19
N GLY A 820 0.51 -26.14 30.10
CA GLY A 820 0.14 -27.55 30.17
C GLY A 820 -0.32 -28.17 28.85
N SER A 821 -0.31 -27.40 27.75
CA SER A 821 -0.52 -27.92 26.40
C SER A 821 0.70 -28.71 25.93
N ARG A 822 0.51 -29.70 25.05
CA ARG A 822 1.63 -30.41 24.45
C ARG A 822 2.13 -29.67 23.21
N ILE A 823 3.43 -29.72 22.97
CA ILE A 823 4.06 -29.10 21.81
C ILE A 823 4.57 -30.19 20.89
N TYR A 824 4.09 -30.20 19.64
CA TYR A 824 4.51 -31.15 18.62
C TYR A 824 5.12 -30.43 17.42
N LEU A 825 6.10 -31.05 16.79
CA LEU A 825 6.52 -30.72 15.43
C LEU A 825 5.89 -31.73 14.48
N VAL A 826 4.94 -31.31 13.64
CA VAL A 826 4.49 -32.10 12.50
C VAL A 826 5.53 -31.94 11.41
N ARG A 827 6.45 -32.90 11.32
CA ARG A 827 7.68 -32.78 10.54
C ARG A 827 7.49 -33.15 9.08
N HIS A 828 8.02 -32.29 8.20
CA HIS A 828 8.34 -32.65 6.82
C HIS A 828 9.77 -33.20 6.74
N THR A 829 9.92 -34.33 6.06
CA THR A 829 11.20 -34.98 5.77
C THR A 829 11.39 -34.97 4.26
N PRO A 830 12.35 -34.19 3.73
CA PRO A 830 12.67 -34.18 2.31
C PRO A 830 13.16 -35.55 1.80
N ALA A 831 13.07 -35.76 0.49
CA ALA A 831 13.69 -36.90 -0.18
C ALA A 831 15.23 -36.82 -0.13
N GLU A 832 15.93 -37.89 -0.54
CA GLU A 832 17.41 -37.95 -0.51
C GLU A 832 18.09 -36.85 -1.34
N ASN A 833 17.43 -36.40 -2.40
CA ASN A 833 17.88 -35.27 -3.24
C ASN A 833 17.47 -33.89 -2.69
N TYR A 834 16.95 -33.84 -1.46
CA TYR A 834 16.39 -32.66 -0.79
C TYR A 834 15.11 -32.07 -1.41
N MET A 835 14.50 -32.72 -2.40
CA MET A 835 13.20 -32.28 -2.88
C MET A 835 12.09 -32.55 -1.86
N PRO A 836 11.01 -31.73 -1.85
CA PRO A 836 9.90 -31.96 -0.94
C PRO A 836 9.21 -33.30 -1.21
N ASP A 837 9.07 -34.15 -0.19
CA ASP A 837 8.12 -35.28 -0.22
C ASP A 837 6.68 -34.76 -0.22
N THR A 838 6.10 -34.63 -1.41
CA THR A 838 4.75 -34.09 -1.61
C THR A 838 3.65 -35.00 -1.07
N ALA A 839 3.86 -36.31 -0.99
CA ALA A 839 2.89 -37.24 -0.42
C ALA A 839 2.81 -37.05 1.10
N GLN A 840 3.96 -36.96 1.77
CA GLN A 840 4.01 -36.66 3.20
C GLN A 840 3.45 -35.26 3.50
N LEU A 841 3.79 -34.24 2.70
CA LEU A 841 3.26 -32.88 2.89
C LEU A 841 1.73 -32.85 2.85
N LYS A 842 1.09 -33.51 1.88
CA LYS A 842 -0.38 -33.59 1.82
C LYS A 842 -0.96 -34.25 3.06
N ALA A 843 -0.39 -35.39 3.48
CA ALA A 843 -0.83 -36.08 4.69
C ALA A 843 -0.68 -35.22 5.95
N ASN A 844 0.45 -34.52 6.08
CA ASN A 844 0.71 -33.60 7.19
C ASN A 844 -0.29 -32.43 7.19
N PHE A 845 -0.52 -31.81 6.03
CA PHE A 845 -1.42 -30.67 5.91
C PHE A 845 -2.87 -31.05 6.16
N ASP A 846 -3.35 -32.17 5.60
CA ASP A 846 -4.69 -32.68 5.89
C ASP A 846 -4.87 -33.01 7.38
N PHE A 847 -3.86 -33.61 8.02
CA PHE A 847 -3.87 -33.90 9.44
C PHE A 847 -3.97 -32.62 10.27
N VAL A 848 -3.10 -31.64 10.04
CA VAL A 848 -3.07 -30.37 10.78
C VAL A 848 -4.40 -29.62 10.60
N CYS A 849 -4.90 -29.47 9.37
CA CYS A 849 -6.22 -28.88 9.10
C CYS A 849 -7.32 -29.56 9.93
N GLY A 850 -7.41 -30.89 9.88
CA GLY A 850 -8.44 -31.63 10.62
C GLY A 850 -8.31 -31.49 12.14
N GLN A 851 -7.09 -31.42 12.69
CA GLN A 851 -6.92 -31.20 14.12
C GLN A 851 -7.27 -29.77 14.55
N ILE A 852 -7.01 -28.76 13.71
CA ILE A 852 -7.45 -27.37 13.95
C ILE A 852 -8.97 -27.28 13.89
N GLU A 853 -9.60 -27.84 12.84
CA GLU A 853 -11.06 -27.88 12.68
C GLU A 853 -11.76 -28.56 13.88
N SER A 854 -11.14 -29.59 14.46
CA SER A 854 -11.65 -30.26 15.66
C SER A 854 -11.41 -29.52 16.98
N GLY A 855 -10.66 -28.41 16.97
CA GLY A 855 -10.27 -27.64 18.15
C GLY A 855 -9.15 -28.25 19.00
N LYS A 856 -8.47 -29.30 18.51
CA LYS A 856 -7.37 -29.96 19.23
C LYS A 856 -6.02 -29.25 19.10
N ILE A 857 -5.77 -28.59 17.98
CA ILE A 857 -4.63 -27.67 17.81
C ILE A 857 -5.13 -26.26 18.14
N LEU A 858 -4.45 -25.61 19.08
CA LEU A 858 -4.84 -24.31 19.63
C LEU A 858 -4.10 -23.14 19.00
N SER A 859 -2.83 -23.37 18.64
CA SER A 859 -1.94 -22.44 17.97
C SER A 859 -0.95 -23.22 17.11
N ALA A 860 -0.44 -22.59 16.05
CA ALA A 860 0.51 -23.22 15.14
C ALA A 860 1.45 -22.22 14.46
N TRP A 861 2.62 -22.70 14.04
CA TRP A 861 3.69 -21.95 13.41
C TRP A 861 4.35 -22.79 12.30
N SER A 862 4.35 -22.28 11.08
CA SER A 862 5.13 -22.87 9.98
C SER A 862 6.61 -22.56 10.20
N VAL A 863 7.46 -23.58 10.19
CA VAL A 863 8.91 -23.40 10.39
C VAL A 863 9.51 -22.58 9.23
N GLY A 864 10.36 -21.61 9.57
CA GLY A 864 10.95 -20.63 8.64
C GLY A 864 12.44 -20.41 8.88
N PHE A 865 12.91 -19.17 8.69
CA PHE A 865 14.34 -18.83 8.71
C PHE A 865 15.07 -19.29 9.98
N GLY A 866 14.50 -19.04 11.15
CA GLY A 866 15.14 -19.36 12.44
C GLY A 866 14.82 -20.75 12.97
N GLY A 867 14.25 -21.64 12.15
CA GLY A 867 13.93 -23.01 12.52
C GLY A 867 12.87 -23.11 13.63
N VAL A 868 12.86 -24.26 14.32
CA VAL A 868 11.97 -24.52 15.47
C VAL A 868 12.26 -23.56 16.62
N ALA A 869 13.52 -23.15 16.80
CA ALA A 869 13.90 -22.18 17.83
C ALA A 869 13.17 -20.83 17.67
N GLU A 870 13.05 -20.31 16.46
CA GLU A 870 12.25 -19.10 16.19
C GLU A 870 10.79 -19.31 16.56
N GLY A 871 10.19 -20.44 16.13
CA GLY A 871 8.80 -20.76 16.41
C GLY A 871 8.52 -20.79 17.92
N LEU A 872 9.30 -21.55 18.69
CA LEU A 872 9.14 -21.63 20.15
C LEU A 872 9.18 -20.26 20.84
N ALA A 873 10.11 -19.39 20.43
CA ALA A 873 10.21 -18.05 21.00
C ALA A 873 9.05 -17.14 20.59
N LYS A 874 8.75 -17.04 19.30
CA LYS A 874 7.70 -16.14 18.80
C LYS A 874 6.31 -16.57 19.22
N MET A 875 6.04 -17.87 19.37
CA MET A 875 4.77 -18.36 19.93
C MET A 875 4.64 -18.03 21.44
N ALA A 876 5.75 -17.96 22.18
CA ALA A 876 5.75 -17.68 23.63
C ALA A 876 5.53 -16.21 24.00
N PHE A 877 5.98 -15.27 23.17
CA PHE A 877 6.06 -13.85 23.52
C PHE A 877 4.71 -13.18 23.81
N GLY A 878 3.69 -13.43 22.98
CA GLY A 878 2.44 -12.69 22.99
C GLY A 878 1.61 -12.88 24.24
N ASN A 879 1.58 -14.09 24.81
CA ASN A 879 0.84 -14.35 26.05
C ASN A 879 1.74 -14.49 27.28
N ARG A 880 3.06 -14.45 27.10
CA ARG A 880 4.06 -14.72 28.14
C ARG A 880 3.95 -16.14 28.68
N ILE A 881 3.81 -17.11 27.77
CA ILE A 881 3.70 -18.53 28.13
C ILE A 881 4.97 -19.21 27.65
N GLY A 882 5.74 -19.76 28.59
CA GLY A 882 6.98 -20.46 28.28
C GLY A 882 6.74 -21.86 27.71
N ALA A 883 7.84 -22.55 27.43
CA ALA A 883 7.83 -23.93 26.97
C ALA A 883 9.03 -24.69 27.52
N GLU A 884 8.81 -25.96 27.86
CA GLU A 884 9.87 -26.91 28.19
C GLU A 884 9.91 -27.98 27.11
N VAL A 885 11.04 -28.09 26.40
CA VAL A 885 11.21 -28.98 25.25
C VAL A 885 12.53 -29.73 25.31
N THR A 886 12.52 -30.96 24.80
CA THR A 886 13.71 -31.81 24.62
C THR A 886 13.80 -32.21 23.15
N THR A 887 14.89 -31.84 22.49
CA THR A 887 15.11 -32.12 21.07
C THR A 887 16.60 -32.14 20.75
N ASP A 888 16.97 -32.75 19.63
CA ASP A 888 18.32 -32.61 19.09
C ASP A 888 18.60 -31.13 18.78
N GLU A 889 19.69 -30.60 19.33
CA GLU A 889 20.11 -29.22 19.14
C GLU A 889 20.41 -28.90 17.66
N SER A 890 20.98 -29.86 16.92
CA SER A 890 21.30 -29.66 15.49
C SER A 890 20.06 -29.35 14.64
N ARG A 891 18.89 -29.83 15.08
CA ARG A 891 17.60 -29.69 14.39
C ARG A 891 16.85 -28.40 14.76
N LEU A 892 17.29 -27.66 15.77
CA LEU A 892 16.60 -26.44 16.24
C LEU A 892 16.60 -25.32 15.19
N TYR A 893 17.65 -25.26 14.37
CA TYR A 893 17.94 -24.14 13.48
C TYR A 893 17.82 -24.50 11.99
N GLU A 894 17.40 -25.73 11.66
CA GLU A 894 17.24 -26.17 10.28
C GLU A 894 16.12 -25.41 9.56
N TYR A 895 16.30 -25.19 8.25
CA TYR A 895 15.25 -24.76 7.33
C TYR A 895 14.26 -25.90 7.05
N ALA A 896 13.55 -26.37 8.06
CA ALA A 896 12.58 -27.47 7.95
C ALA A 896 11.25 -27.04 7.31
N TYR A 897 11.32 -26.37 6.15
CA TYR A 897 10.16 -25.86 5.41
C TYR A 897 9.13 -26.96 5.13
N GLY A 898 7.84 -26.63 5.31
CA GLY A 898 6.75 -27.61 5.26
C GLY A 898 6.44 -28.26 6.61
N SER A 899 7.33 -28.15 7.60
CA SER A 899 7.04 -28.57 8.97
C SER A 899 6.25 -27.50 9.72
N ILE A 900 5.36 -27.95 10.62
CA ILE A 900 4.49 -27.07 11.41
C ILE A 900 4.64 -27.41 12.90
N LEU A 901 5.06 -26.43 13.70
CA LEU A 901 5.09 -26.50 15.16
C LEU A 901 3.69 -26.18 15.69
N VAL A 902 3.14 -27.02 16.57
CA VAL A 902 1.76 -26.90 17.02
C VAL A 902 1.64 -27.05 18.55
N GLU A 903 0.78 -26.22 19.14
CA GLU A 903 0.28 -26.40 20.50
C GLU A 903 -1.01 -27.23 20.44
N SER A 904 -1.06 -28.34 21.20
CA SER A 904 -2.21 -29.22 21.21
C SER A 904 -2.78 -29.45 22.61
N ASP A 905 -4.11 -29.44 22.67
CA ASP A 905 -4.93 -29.85 23.82
C ASP A 905 -5.20 -31.36 23.79
N GLY A 906 -4.14 -32.18 23.76
CA GLY A 906 -4.29 -33.63 23.67
C GLY A 906 -3.07 -34.35 23.13
N GLU A 907 -3.22 -35.65 22.85
CA GLU A 907 -2.24 -36.42 22.09
C GLU A 907 -2.52 -36.29 20.60
N LEU A 908 -1.47 -36.11 19.82
CA LEU A 908 -1.51 -36.17 18.37
C LEU A 908 -0.93 -37.51 17.93
N ASP A 909 -1.81 -38.47 17.63
CA ASP A 909 -1.43 -39.78 17.09
C ASP A 909 -1.28 -39.68 15.58
N PHE A 910 -0.08 -39.31 15.14
CA PHE A 910 0.26 -39.22 13.73
C PHE A 910 1.77 -39.48 13.52
N PRO A 911 2.18 -40.30 12.53
CA PRO A 911 3.57 -40.72 12.39
C PRO A 911 4.59 -39.58 12.29
N ALA A 912 4.21 -38.46 11.68
CA ALA A 912 5.07 -37.29 11.55
C ALA A 912 4.96 -36.29 12.71
N ALA A 913 4.08 -36.52 13.69
CA ALA A 913 3.93 -35.64 14.85
C ALA A 913 4.93 -36.03 15.95
N GLU A 914 6.03 -35.30 16.01
CA GLU A 914 7.09 -35.49 17.01
C GLU A 914 6.77 -34.67 18.27
N LEU A 915 6.56 -35.33 19.42
CA LEU A 915 6.37 -34.63 20.69
C LEU A 915 7.70 -34.00 21.14
N LEU A 916 7.73 -32.67 21.24
CA LEU A 916 8.90 -31.92 21.71
C LEU A 916 8.86 -31.68 23.22
N GLY A 917 7.66 -31.47 23.78
CA GLY A 917 7.49 -31.12 25.18
C GLY A 917 6.14 -30.48 25.48
N ALA A 918 6.12 -29.47 26.34
CA ALA A 918 4.89 -28.82 26.79
C ALA A 918 5.05 -27.33 27.04
N THR A 919 3.95 -26.58 26.93
CA THR A 919 3.88 -25.19 27.39
C THR A 919 3.87 -25.13 28.91
N VAL A 920 4.46 -24.10 29.51
CA VAL A 920 4.56 -23.92 30.96
C VAL A 920 4.19 -22.50 31.37
N ALA A 921 3.77 -22.33 32.62
CA ALA A 921 3.46 -21.01 33.17
C ALA A 921 4.72 -20.21 33.54
N ASP A 922 5.88 -20.87 33.64
CA ASP A 922 7.16 -20.17 33.79
C ASP A 922 7.43 -19.33 32.55
N GLU A 923 7.75 -18.05 32.74
CA GLU A 923 8.02 -17.11 31.63
C GLU A 923 9.44 -17.30 31.08
N ALA A 924 9.77 -18.54 30.70
CA ALA A 924 11.04 -18.93 30.12
C ALA A 924 10.88 -20.07 29.11
N LEU A 925 11.78 -20.11 28.12
CA LEU A 925 11.99 -21.32 27.32
C LEU A 925 13.05 -22.18 27.98
N THR A 926 12.73 -23.43 28.27
CA THR A 926 13.70 -24.43 28.74
C THR A 926 13.91 -25.45 27.63
N VAL A 927 15.08 -25.42 27.00
CA VAL A 927 15.44 -26.32 25.90
C VAL A 927 16.59 -27.20 26.36
N ASN A 928 16.40 -28.52 26.35
CA ASN A 928 17.43 -29.49 26.80
C ASN A 928 17.99 -29.18 28.20
N GLY A 929 17.11 -28.71 29.11
CA GLY A 929 17.47 -28.32 30.49
C GLY A 929 18.11 -26.93 30.64
N VAL A 930 18.34 -26.20 29.55
CA VAL A 930 18.85 -24.81 29.60
C VAL A 930 17.67 -23.84 29.63
N ARG A 931 17.50 -23.15 30.77
CA ARG A 931 16.43 -22.15 30.98
C ARG A 931 16.85 -20.78 30.46
N MET A 932 16.04 -20.20 29.57
CA MET A 932 16.23 -18.89 28.94
C MET A 932 14.98 -18.02 29.19
N PRO A 933 15.07 -16.97 30.03
CA PRO A 933 13.95 -16.08 30.31
C PRO A 933 13.39 -15.41 29.05
N LEU A 934 12.06 -15.29 28.95
CA LEU A 934 11.41 -14.68 27.79
C LEU A 934 11.82 -13.22 27.56
N ASP A 935 12.08 -12.46 28.63
CA ASP A 935 12.52 -11.06 28.52
C ASP A 935 13.82 -10.91 27.71
N GLY A 936 14.84 -11.72 28.03
CA GLY A 936 16.13 -11.68 27.31
C GLY A 936 16.00 -12.14 25.86
N LEU A 937 15.17 -13.16 25.60
CA LEU A 937 14.89 -13.62 24.24
C LEU A 937 14.11 -12.59 23.42
N TYR A 938 13.12 -11.94 24.03
CA TYR A 938 12.34 -10.88 23.39
C TYR A 938 13.23 -9.66 23.09
N GLU A 939 14.11 -9.28 24.02
CA GLU A 939 15.09 -8.21 23.80
C GLU A 939 16.03 -8.56 22.63
N ALA A 940 16.58 -9.78 22.60
CA ALA A 940 17.41 -10.26 21.50
C ALA A 940 16.68 -10.23 20.15
N ASN A 941 15.39 -10.54 20.14
CA ASN A 941 14.58 -10.54 18.92
C ASN A 941 14.12 -9.14 18.47
N THR A 942 14.16 -8.11 19.30
CA THR A 942 13.52 -6.81 18.97
C THR A 942 14.50 -5.65 18.84
N VAL A 943 15.42 -5.47 19.81
CA VAL A 943 16.18 -4.22 19.99
C VAL A 943 17.05 -3.84 18.78
N LYS A 944 17.61 -4.81 18.06
CA LYS A 944 18.51 -4.54 16.94
C LYS A 944 17.85 -3.69 15.85
N PHE A 945 16.58 -3.97 15.53
CA PHE A 945 15.89 -3.34 14.40
C PHE A 945 15.28 -1.98 14.75
N THR A 946 15.01 -1.72 16.04
CA THR A 946 14.46 -0.44 16.52
C THR A 946 15.39 0.75 16.29
N THR A 947 16.69 0.49 16.11
CA THR A 947 17.68 1.51 15.71
C THR A 947 17.44 2.08 14.31
N VAL A 948 16.83 1.30 13.42
CA VAL A 948 16.49 1.73 12.05
C VAL A 948 15.02 2.13 11.99
N TYR A 949 14.13 1.31 12.57
CA TYR A 949 12.69 1.51 12.61
C TYR A 949 12.19 1.53 14.06
N PRO A 950 12.16 2.70 14.72
CA PRO A 950 11.69 2.81 16.10
C PRO A 950 10.26 2.29 16.24
N ASP A 951 10.02 1.40 17.20
CA ASP A 951 8.72 0.82 17.55
C ASP A 951 7.96 1.64 18.60
N LYS A 952 8.63 2.56 19.31
CA LYS A 952 8.04 3.47 20.30
C LYS A 952 8.73 4.83 20.34
N GLY A 953 8.00 5.85 20.81
CA GLY A 953 8.57 7.16 21.17
C GLY A 953 9.10 7.19 22.62
N GLU A 954 9.86 8.23 22.98
CA GLU A 954 10.40 8.45 24.34
C GLU A 954 9.37 9.02 25.34
N ASN A 955 8.07 9.00 24.98
CA ASN A 955 6.98 9.78 25.56
C ASN A 955 6.94 9.72 27.10
N ARG A 956 7.00 10.89 27.73
CA ARG A 956 6.75 11.09 29.16
C ARG A 956 5.84 12.31 29.31
N ALA A 957 4.66 12.11 29.87
CA ALA A 957 3.79 13.20 30.27
C ALA A 957 3.18 12.91 31.63
N ASP A 958 2.77 13.96 32.34
CA ASP A 958 1.99 13.80 33.55
C ASP A 958 0.64 13.17 33.23
N VAL A 959 0.13 12.37 34.16
CA VAL A 959 -1.23 11.81 34.12
C VAL A 959 -2.13 12.62 35.04
N MET A 960 -3.40 12.76 34.65
CA MET A 960 -4.42 13.44 35.45
C MET A 960 -5.68 12.60 35.48
N SER A 961 -6.40 12.64 36.60
CA SER A 961 -7.70 12.02 36.76
C SER A 961 -8.59 12.90 37.63
N ALA A 962 -9.87 12.94 37.33
CA ALA A 962 -10.89 13.59 38.15
C ALA A 962 -12.14 12.71 38.20
N GLU A 963 -12.94 12.89 39.25
CA GLU A 963 -14.27 12.29 39.38
C GLU A 963 -15.31 13.42 39.30
N PRO A 964 -15.67 13.86 38.08
CA PRO A 964 -16.62 14.95 37.89
C PRO A 964 -18.03 14.53 38.34
N GLU A 965 -18.87 15.49 38.72
CA GLU A 965 -20.28 15.22 39.00
C GLU A 965 -20.98 14.63 37.77
N CYS A 966 -21.72 13.53 37.97
CA CYS A 966 -22.44 12.85 36.90
C CYS A 966 -23.66 13.66 36.45
N ARG A 967 -23.85 13.77 35.13
CA ARG A 967 -24.97 14.48 34.50
C ARG A 967 -25.81 13.52 33.68
N THR A 968 -27.13 13.66 33.76
CA THR A 968 -28.08 12.91 32.93
C THR A 968 -28.46 13.70 31.68
N PHE A 969 -28.51 13.04 30.53
CA PHE A 969 -28.89 13.63 29.26
C PHE A 969 -30.13 12.93 28.72
N ALA A 970 -31.10 13.72 28.23
CA ALA A 970 -32.30 13.21 27.60
C ALA A 970 -32.63 14.04 26.36
N TYR A 971 -33.09 13.38 25.30
CA TYR A 971 -33.54 14.06 24.11
C TYR A 971 -34.90 14.73 24.36
N GLU A 972 -34.95 16.06 24.20
CA GLU A 972 -36.17 16.85 24.45
C GLU A 972 -37.18 16.77 23.30
N GLY A 973 -36.75 16.44 22.07
CA GLY A 973 -37.61 16.29 20.90
C GLY A 973 -38.52 15.04 20.93
N GLU A 974 -39.27 14.78 19.87
CA GLU A 974 -40.10 13.57 19.78
C GLU A 974 -39.25 12.30 19.66
N ALA A 975 -39.76 11.15 20.11
CA ALA A 975 -39.03 9.89 19.97
C ALA A 975 -38.88 9.52 18.49
N VAL A 976 -37.68 9.12 18.08
CA VAL A 976 -37.36 8.78 16.69
C VAL A 976 -36.97 7.31 16.60
N GLU A 977 -37.79 6.50 15.93
CA GLU A 977 -37.56 5.06 15.81
C GLU A 977 -36.26 4.72 15.05
N ARG A 978 -35.98 5.47 13.97
CA ARG A 978 -34.80 5.32 13.13
C ARG A 978 -34.12 6.67 12.95
N PRO A 979 -33.22 7.05 13.87
CA PRO A 979 -32.48 8.30 13.76
C PRO A 979 -31.65 8.32 12.47
N VAL A 980 -31.60 9.47 11.83
CA VAL A 980 -30.82 9.68 10.59
C VAL A 980 -29.43 10.15 10.96
N ALA A 981 -28.42 9.35 10.60
CA ALA A 981 -27.01 9.68 10.69
C ALA A 981 -26.49 10.14 9.32
N TYR A 982 -25.96 11.36 9.26
CA TYR A 982 -25.36 11.92 8.05
C TYR A 982 -23.83 11.93 8.15
N LEU A 983 -23.20 11.28 7.17
CA LEU A 983 -21.76 11.07 7.05
C LEU A 983 -21.29 11.76 5.76
N PRO A 984 -20.84 13.04 5.79
CA PRO A 984 -20.18 13.66 4.65
C PRO A 984 -18.89 12.93 4.28
N VAL A 985 -18.67 12.72 2.98
CA VAL A 985 -17.44 12.13 2.44
C VAL A 985 -16.62 13.23 1.78
N PHE A 986 -15.43 13.48 2.32
CA PHE A 986 -14.46 14.43 1.76
C PHE A 986 -13.42 13.69 0.92
N PRO A 987 -12.76 14.34 -0.06
CA PRO A 987 -11.61 13.74 -0.75
C PRO A 987 -10.58 13.19 0.27
N GLY A 988 -10.26 11.90 0.18
CA GLY A 988 -9.36 11.20 1.13
C GLY A 988 -10.03 10.60 2.38
N THR A 989 -11.35 10.74 2.56
CA THR A 989 -12.09 9.97 3.58
C THR A 989 -12.08 8.49 3.22
N ASN A 990 -11.80 7.62 4.19
CA ASN A 990 -11.69 6.18 3.91
C ASN A 990 -12.32 5.25 4.97
N CYS A 991 -12.79 5.78 6.11
CA CYS A 991 -13.47 5.01 7.16
C CYS A 991 -15.00 5.11 7.10
N ASP A 992 -15.55 5.70 6.03
CA ASP A 992 -16.98 5.98 5.88
C ASP A 992 -17.82 4.71 5.77
N TYR A 993 -17.33 3.67 5.09
CA TYR A 993 -18.01 2.37 5.00
C TYR A 993 -18.11 1.66 6.36
N ASP A 994 -17.01 1.64 7.13
CA ASP A 994 -16.95 1.03 8.46
C ASP A 994 -17.94 1.73 9.40
N THR A 995 -17.90 3.06 9.42
CA THR A 995 -18.78 3.90 10.23
C THR A 995 -20.25 3.73 9.83
N ALA A 996 -20.55 3.72 8.53
CA ALA A 996 -21.90 3.50 8.02
C ALA A 996 -22.44 2.13 8.43
N LYS A 997 -21.62 1.07 8.34
CA LYS A 997 -21.98 -0.28 8.75
C LYS A 997 -22.28 -0.34 10.25
N ALA A 998 -21.47 0.30 11.08
CA ALA A 998 -21.68 0.37 12.53
C ALA A 998 -23.01 1.06 12.91
N PHE A 999 -23.35 2.18 12.28
CA PHE A 999 -24.64 2.87 12.51
C PHE A 999 -25.85 2.07 12.01
N ARG A 1000 -25.76 1.41 10.85
CA ARG A 1000 -26.82 0.53 10.35
C ARG A 1000 -27.08 -0.63 11.31
N ASN A 1001 -26.01 -1.26 11.82
CA ASN A 1001 -26.11 -2.33 12.82
C ASN A 1001 -26.74 -1.85 14.13
N ALA A 1002 -26.52 -0.59 14.52
CA ALA A 1002 -27.18 0.03 15.67
C ALA A 1002 -28.65 0.41 15.41
N GLY A 1003 -29.12 0.35 14.16
CA GLY A 1003 -30.51 0.63 13.78
C GLY A 1003 -30.78 2.06 13.31
N ALA A 1004 -29.75 2.82 12.95
CA ALA A 1004 -29.89 4.13 12.32
C ALA A 1004 -30.12 4.02 10.80
N GLU A 1005 -30.81 5.02 10.23
CA GLU A 1005 -30.74 5.28 8.80
C GLU A 1005 -29.48 6.08 8.49
N VAL A 1006 -28.70 5.66 7.48
CA VAL A 1006 -27.44 6.30 7.14
C VAL A 1006 -27.55 6.98 5.78
N THR A 1007 -27.23 8.27 5.74
CA THR A 1007 -27.09 9.06 4.52
C THR A 1007 -25.65 9.50 4.35
N THR A 1008 -25.11 9.34 3.14
CA THR A 1008 -23.76 9.79 2.77
C THR A 1008 -23.84 10.68 1.54
N SER A 1009 -22.96 11.67 1.44
CA SER A 1009 -22.76 12.42 0.18
C SER A 1009 -21.31 12.86 0.03
N VAL A 1010 -20.79 12.75 -1.19
CA VAL A 1010 -19.43 13.18 -1.54
C VAL A 1010 -19.40 14.69 -1.77
N LEU A 1011 -18.41 15.36 -1.18
CA LEU A 1011 -18.14 16.76 -1.49
C LEU A 1011 -17.38 16.85 -2.82
N CYS A 1012 -18.08 17.23 -3.88
CA CYS A 1012 -17.48 17.44 -5.20
C CYS A 1012 -16.86 18.84 -5.29
N ASN A 1013 -15.57 18.92 -5.62
CA ASN A 1013 -14.79 20.15 -5.68
C ASN A 1013 -14.07 20.38 -7.02
N LEU A 1014 -14.46 19.68 -8.09
CA LEU A 1014 -13.89 19.85 -9.44
C LEU A 1014 -14.01 21.29 -9.97
N GLY A 1015 -15.14 21.95 -9.72
CA GLY A 1015 -15.41 23.33 -10.15
C GLY A 1015 -16.21 24.13 -9.13
N GLY A 1016 -16.29 25.45 -9.33
CA GLY A 1016 -17.01 26.36 -8.42
C GLY A 1016 -18.49 26.03 -8.25
N ASP A 1017 -19.18 25.68 -9.34
CA ASP A 1017 -20.59 25.27 -9.29
C ASP A 1017 -20.78 23.94 -8.55
N ASP A 1018 -19.83 23.01 -8.66
CA ASP A 1018 -19.85 21.74 -7.94
C ASP A 1018 -19.68 21.94 -6.44
N ILE A 1019 -18.80 22.87 -6.03
CA ILE A 1019 -18.63 23.26 -4.62
C ILE A 1019 -19.95 23.82 -4.08
N LEU A 1020 -20.57 24.76 -4.80
CA LEU A 1020 -21.84 25.37 -4.40
C LEU A 1020 -22.96 24.32 -4.28
N ARG A 1021 -23.06 23.39 -5.25
CA ARG A 1021 -24.01 22.27 -5.21
C ARG A 1021 -23.77 21.38 -3.99
N SER A 1022 -22.52 21.01 -3.73
CA SER A 1022 -22.14 20.12 -2.63
C SER A 1022 -22.44 20.75 -1.27
N ILE A 1023 -22.17 22.06 -1.11
CA ILE A 1023 -22.53 22.80 0.10
C ILE A 1023 -24.05 22.85 0.30
N ALA A 1024 -24.82 23.13 -0.75
CA ALA A 1024 -26.28 23.14 -0.67
C ALA A 1024 -26.87 21.77 -0.31
N GLN A 1025 -26.34 20.70 -0.89
CA GLN A 1025 -26.73 19.32 -0.58
C GLN A 1025 -26.39 18.96 0.88
N MET A 1026 -25.16 19.26 1.31
CA MET A 1026 -24.72 19.01 2.68
C MET A 1026 -25.57 19.78 3.70
N LYS A 1027 -25.93 21.04 3.40
CA LYS A 1027 -26.84 21.85 4.22
C LYS A 1027 -28.17 21.15 4.46
N GLU A 1028 -28.77 20.61 3.40
CA GLU A 1028 -30.06 19.90 3.49
C GLU A 1028 -29.94 18.58 4.27
N HIS A 1029 -28.85 17.83 4.07
CA HIS A 1029 -28.62 16.60 4.83
C HIS A 1029 -28.41 16.87 6.32
N ILE A 1030 -27.64 17.90 6.70
CA ILE A 1030 -27.47 18.31 8.10
C ILE A 1030 -28.81 18.71 8.71
N ARG A 1031 -29.66 19.44 7.98
CA ARG A 1031 -30.99 19.85 8.44
C ARG A 1031 -31.88 18.67 8.81
N ARG A 1032 -31.84 17.59 8.03
CA ARG A 1032 -32.65 16.37 8.24
C ARG A 1032 -32.02 15.40 9.24
N ALA A 1033 -30.72 15.50 9.47
CA ALA A 1033 -30.01 14.59 10.35
C ALA A 1033 -30.34 14.84 11.83
N HIS A 1034 -30.26 13.74 12.58
CA HIS A 1034 -30.25 13.71 14.04
C HIS A 1034 -28.81 13.59 14.55
N ILE A 1035 -27.97 12.89 13.78
CA ILE A 1035 -26.57 12.63 14.08
C ILE A 1035 -25.72 13.11 12.90
N PHE A 1036 -24.71 13.93 13.18
CA PHE A 1036 -23.71 14.35 12.19
C PHE A 1036 -22.36 13.72 12.51
N VAL A 1037 -21.73 13.06 11.53
CA VAL A 1037 -20.57 12.20 11.79
C VAL A 1037 -19.42 12.56 10.85
N LEU A 1038 -18.27 12.91 11.42
CA LEU A 1038 -17.02 13.09 10.68
C LEU A 1038 -16.20 11.81 10.81
N CYS A 1039 -16.04 11.10 9.70
CA CYS A 1039 -15.34 9.82 9.64
C CYS A 1039 -13.81 9.99 9.65
N GLY A 1040 -13.09 8.90 9.94
CA GLY A 1040 -11.64 8.84 9.78
C GLY A 1040 -11.18 8.82 8.32
N GLY A 1041 -9.90 9.14 8.10
CA GLY A 1041 -9.25 9.15 6.80
C GLY A 1041 -8.09 10.12 6.72
N PHE A 1042 -7.74 10.52 5.50
CA PHE A 1042 -6.66 11.45 5.19
C PHE A 1042 -7.23 12.56 4.30
N SER A 1043 -8.10 13.42 4.85
CA SER A 1043 -8.76 14.45 4.04
C SER A 1043 -7.74 15.30 3.29
N SER A 1044 -7.82 15.34 1.96
CA SER A 1044 -6.84 15.99 1.07
C SER A 1044 -5.38 15.57 1.33
N GLY A 1045 -5.17 14.33 1.79
CA GLY A 1045 -3.85 13.80 2.15
C GLY A 1045 -3.22 14.44 3.39
N ASP A 1046 -4.02 15.06 4.26
CA ASP A 1046 -3.59 15.85 5.43
C ASP A 1046 -2.68 17.05 5.07
N GLU A 1047 -2.81 17.54 3.84
CA GLU A 1047 -2.15 18.74 3.32
C GLU A 1047 -3.15 19.93 3.23
N PRO A 1048 -2.69 21.20 3.22
CA PRO A 1048 -1.31 21.68 3.13
C PRO A 1048 -0.55 21.89 4.45
N ASP A 1049 -1.16 21.80 5.63
CA ASP A 1049 -0.43 22.03 6.90
C ASP A 1049 -1.00 21.21 8.06
N GLY A 1050 -1.21 19.92 7.81
CA GLY A 1050 -1.68 18.97 8.80
C GLY A 1050 -3.13 18.56 8.59
N SER A 1051 -3.50 17.53 9.34
CA SER A 1051 -4.75 16.80 9.20
C SER A 1051 -6.03 17.64 9.34
N ALA A 1052 -7.09 17.21 8.64
CA ALA A 1052 -8.45 17.74 8.69
C ALA A 1052 -8.66 19.20 8.23
N LYS A 1053 -7.65 19.89 7.71
CA LYS A 1053 -7.72 21.29 7.27
C LYS A 1053 -8.87 21.54 6.26
N PHE A 1054 -8.98 20.66 5.28
CA PHE A 1054 -10.03 20.72 4.26
C PHE A 1054 -11.44 20.64 4.88
N ILE A 1055 -11.65 19.70 5.80
CA ILE A 1055 -12.91 19.53 6.54
C ILE A 1055 -13.24 20.81 7.32
N VAL A 1056 -12.27 21.36 8.07
CA VAL A 1056 -12.47 22.57 8.88
C VAL A 1056 -12.92 23.76 8.02
N ASN A 1057 -12.37 23.92 6.81
CA ASN A 1057 -12.81 24.97 5.88
C ASN A 1057 -14.27 24.79 5.43
N VAL A 1058 -14.71 23.56 5.18
CA VAL A 1058 -16.11 23.27 4.87
C VAL A 1058 -17.01 23.55 6.09
N LEU A 1059 -16.62 23.12 7.29
CA LEU A 1059 -17.40 23.36 8.51
C LEU A 1059 -17.56 24.86 8.81
N ASN A 1060 -16.54 25.67 8.49
CA ASN A 1060 -16.56 27.12 8.69
C ASN A 1060 -17.32 27.88 7.59
N ASN A 1061 -17.75 27.22 6.51
CA ASN A 1061 -18.67 27.83 5.56
C ASN A 1061 -19.93 28.31 6.28
N LYS A 1062 -20.38 29.54 5.98
CA LYS A 1062 -21.47 30.19 6.71
C LYS A 1062 -22.73 29.32 6.78
N ASP A 1063 -23.16 28.75 5.65
CA ASP A 1063 -24.38 27.96 5.57
C ASP A 1063 -24.28 26.64 6.36
N ILE A 1064 -23.12 25.98 6.26
CA ILE A 1064 -22.85 24.71 6.97
C ILE A 1064 -22.77 24.95 8.48
N ARG A 1065 -22.04 25.99 8.90
CA ARG A 1065 -21.91 26.38 10.30
C ARG A 1065 -23.26 26.65 10.95
N GLU A 1066 -24.12 27.43 10.28
CA GLU A 1066 -25.46 27.75 10.78
C GLU A 1066 -26.31 26.49 10.97
N GLU A 1067 -26.27 25.54 10.04
CA GLU A 1067 -27.01 24.28 10.19
C GLU A 1067 -26.44 23.34 11.26
N ILE A 1068 -25.11 23.30 11.45
CA ILE A 1068 -24.48 22.56 12.55
C ILE A 1068 -24.89 23.14 13.90
N HIS A 1069 -24.92 24.47 14.01
CA HIS A 1069 -25.42 25.14 15.22
C HIS A 1069 -26.89 24.80 15.45
N ALA A 1070 -27.73 24.89 14.41
CA ALA A 1070 -29.13 24.52 14.49
C ALA A 1070 -29.35 23.03 14.85
N LEU A 1071 -28.44 22.12 14.44
CA LEU A 1071 -28.47 20.71 14.82
C LEU A 1071 -28.25 20.54 16.31
N LEU A 1072 -27.26 21.21 16.87
CA LEU A 1072 -26.97 21.17 18.30
C LEU A 1072 -28.09 21.82 19.12
N ASP A 1073 -28.65 22.94 18.64
CA ASP A 1073 -29.74 23.67 19.29
C ASP A 1073 -31.01 22.81 19.43
N ARG A 1074 -31.30 21.96 18.45
CA ARG A 1074 -32.42 20.99 18.50
C ARG A 1074 -32.08 19.66 19.17
N GLY A 1075 -30.94 19.58 19.86
CA GLY A 1075 -30.54 18.40 20.65
C GLY A 1075 -29.89 17.27 19.85
N GLY A 1076 -29.41 17.53 18.62
CA GLY A 1076 -28.67 16.58 17.80
C GLY A 1076 -27.29 16.23 18.37
N LEU A 1077 -26.72 15.12 17.88
CA LEU A 1077 -25.43 14.61 18.31
C LEU A 1077 -24.37 14.75 17.20
N ILE A 1078 -23.11 14.94 17.60
CA ILE A 1078 -21.97 14.99 16.66
C ILE A 1078 -20.89 14.00 17.10
N LEU A 1079 -20.35 13.24 16.15
CA LEU A 1079 -19.24 12.31 16.36
C LEU A 1079 -18.08 12.62 15.42
N GLY A 1080 -16.85 12.55 15.93
CA GLY A 1080 -15.63 12.60 15.12
C GLY A 1080 -14.66 11.50 15.54
N ILE A 1081 -14.24 10.66 14.60
CA ILE A 1081 -13.25 9.60 14.86
C ILE A 1081 -12.00 9.85 14.03
N CYS A 1082 -10.82 9.76 14.65
CA CYS A 1082 -9.51 10.00 14.03
C CYS A 1082 -9.47 11.36 13.29
N ASN A 1083 -9.56 11.36 11.95
CA ASN A 1083 -9.61 12.59 11.14
C ASN A 1083 -10.83 13.46 11.43
N GLY A 1084 -11.95 12.85 11.78
CA GLY A 1084 -13.10 13.56 12.31
C GLY A 1084 -12.83 14.22 13.66
N PHE A 1085 -12.07 13.57 14.57
CA PHE A 1085 -11.70 14.18 15.84
C PHE A 1085 -10.75 15.38 15.63
N GLN A 1086 -9.79 15.25 14.73
CA GLN A 1086 -8.91 16.34 14.29
C GLN A 1086 -9.73 17.53 13.79
N ALA A 1087 -10.74 17.29 12.94
CA ALA A 1087 -11.64 18.34 12.45
C ALA A 1087 -12.44 19.01 13.58
N LEU A 1088 -12.97 18.24 14.53
CA LEU A 1088 -13.75 18.77 15.65
C LEU A 1088 -12.91 19.68 16.57
N VAL A 1089 -11.68 19.27 16.90
CA VAL A 1089 -10.77 20.07 17.73
C VAL A 1089 -10.32 21.32 16.98
N LYS A 1090 -9.83 21.16 15.75
CA LYS A 1090 -9.29 22.28 14.94
C LYS A 1090 -10.36 23.30 14.51
N SER A 1091 -11.63 22.92 14.49
CA SER A 1091 -12.75 23.83 14.19
C SER A 1091 -13.30 24.57 15.42
N GLY A 1092 -12.92 24.13 16.63
CA GLY A 1092 -13.42 24.65 17.90
C GLY A 1092 -14.75 24.03 18.37
N LEU A 1093 -15.34 23.11 17.61
CA LEU A 1093 -16.49 22.33 18.09
C LEU A 1093 -16.13 21.55 19.36
N LEU A 1094 -14.91 21.01 19.43
CA LEU A 1094 -14.33 20.50 20.67
C LEU A 1094 -13.20 21.42 21.13
N PRO A 1095 -13.11 21.75 22.43
CA PRO A 1095 -14.02 21.34 23.52
C PRO A 1095 -15.26 22.24 23.70
N TYR A 1096 -15.41 23.30 22.89
CA TYR A 1096 -16.28 24.43 23.23
C TYR A 1096 -17.77 24.26 22.87
N GLY A 1097 -18.11 23.33 21.99
CA GLY A 1097 -19.48 23.06 21.54
C GLY A 1097 -19.97 23.93 20.38
N ARG A 1098 -19.17 24.91 19.91
CA ARG A 1098 -19.54 25.79 18.79
C ARG A 1098 -18.33 26.15 17.94
N LEU A 1099 -18.55 26.24 16.63
CA LEU A 1099 -17.60 26.76 15.64
C LEU A 1099 -17.24 28.24 15.90
N GLY A 1100 -16.01 28.63 15.56
CA GLY A 1100 -15.54 30.02 15.63
C GLY A 1100 -14.94 30.44 16.97
N MET A 1101 -14.59 29.48 17.83
CA MET A 1101 -14.04 29.72 19.19
C MET A 1101 -12.54 29.43 19.33
N VAL A 1102 -11.85 29.11 18.23
CA VAL A 1102 -10.42 28.74 18.26
C VAL A 1102 -9.56 29.96 18.58
N THR A 1103 -8.62 29.78 19.51
CA THR A 1103 -7.59 30.77 19.87
C THR A 1103 -6.21 30.12 19.84
N LYS A 1104 -5.14 30.89 20.03
CA LYS A 1104 -3.77 30.38 20.14
C LYS A 1104 -3.56 29.37 21.30
N ASP A 1105 -4.43 29.43 22.31
CA ASP A 1105 -4.37 28.62 23.52
C ASP A 1105 -5.34 27.41 23.46
N SER A 1106 -6.06 27.24 22.35
CA SER A 1106 -6.92 26.08 22.10
C SER A 1106 -6.11 24.78 22.02
N PRO A 1107 -6.72 23.64 22.37
CA PRO A 1107 -6.07 22.35 22.20
C PRO A 1107 -5.97 22.01 20.71
N THR A 1108 -5.06 21.11 20.37
CA THR A 1108 -4.92 20.62 18.99
C THR A 1108 -4.54 19.14 18.97
N LEU A 1109 -4.70 18.51 17.81
CA LEU A 1109 -4.10 17.22 17.50
C LEU A 1109 -2.87 17.45 16.62
N PHE A 1110 -1.77 16.81 16.99
CA PHE A 1110 -0.46 17.00 16.37
C PHE A 1110 0.23 15.66 16.08
N ARG A 1111 1.39 15.73 15.42
CA ARG A 1111 2.23 14.57 15.12
C ARG A 1111 2.53 13.74 16.35
N ASN A 1112 2.51 12.43 16.18
CA ASN A 1112 2.97 11.48 17.20
C ASN A 1112 4.43 11.76 17.54
N ASP A 1113 4.83 11.50 18.79
CA ASP A 1113 6.21 11.69 19.23
C ASP A 1113 7.24 10.79 18.53
N VAL A 1114 6.81 9.61 18.05
CA VAL A 1114 7.63 8.72 17.20
C VAL A 1114 7.81 9.28 15.76
N ASN A 1115 7.11 10.36 15.42
CA ASN A 1115 7.15 11.07 14.12
C ASN A 1115 6.90 10.16 12.89
N ARG A 1116 6.06 9.15 13.04
CA ARG A 1116 5.55 8.29 11.96
C ARG A 1116 4.11 7.84 12.22
N HIS A 1117 3.48 7.28 11.19
CA HIS A 1117 2.22 6.55 11.34
C HIS A 1117 2.42 5.32 12.24
N ILE A 1118 1.41 5.03 13.05
CA ILE A 1118 1.35 3.86 13.93
C ILE A 1118 0.01 3.15 13.71
N SER A 1119 0.03 1.82 13.63
CA SER A 1119 -1.15 0.97 13.58
C SER A 1119 -1.01 -0.15 14.60
N GLN A 1120 -1.86 -0.15 15.63
CA GLN A 1120 -1.85 -1.16 16.71
C GLN A 1120 -3.19 -1.21 17.44
N ILE A 1121 -3.37 -2.16 18.37
CA ILE A 1121 -4.48 -2.14 19.33
C ILE A 1121 -3.98 -1.57 20.66
N VAL A 1122 -4.70 -0.60 21.22
CA VAL A 1122 -4.38 0.00 22.53
C VAL A 1122 -5.49 -0.22 23.52
N SER A 1123 -5.15 -0.18 24.81
CA SER A 1123 -6.14 -0.20 25.88
C SER A 1123 -6.53 1.23 26.26
N THR A 1124 -7.84 1.50 26.33
CA THR A 1124 -8.39 2.76 26.81
C THR A 1124 -9.43 2.52 27.89
N ARG A 1125 -9.49 3.40 28.89
CA ARG A 1125 -10.54 3.37 29.91
C ARG A 1125 -11.56 4.48 29.71
N VAL A 1126 -12.80 4.27 30.15
CA VAL A 1126 -13.84 5.30 30.26
C VAL A 1126 -13.57 6.19 31.48
N SER A 1127 -13.44 7.50 31.26
CA SER A 1127 -13.09 8.47 32.31
C SER A 1127 -14.24 9.38 32.76
N THR A 1128 -15.37 9.36 32.06
CA THR A 1128 -16.59 10.10 32.41
C THR A 1128 -17.80 9.39 31.81
N LEU A 1129 -18.98 9.64 32.38
CA LEU A 1129 -20.27 9.23 31.80
C LEU A 1129 -21.09 10.44 31.33
N ASN A 1130 -20.48 11.64 31.32
CA ASN A 1130 -21.16 12.90 31.05
C ASN A 1130 -21.45 13.15 29.55
N SER A 1131 -22.05 12.18 28.87
CA SER A 1131 -22.44 12.28 27.48
C SER A 1131 -23.48 11.23 27.09
N PRO A 1132 -24.46 11.53 26.21
CA PRO A 1132 -25.33 10.53 25.60
C PRO A 1132 -24.56 9.39 24.92
N TRP A 1133 -23.40 9.68 24.34
CA TRP A 1133 -22.55 8.69 23.67
C TRP A 1133 -22.04 7.61 24.65
N LEU A 1134 -21.95 7.95 25.94
CA LEU A 1134 -21.34 7.14 26.99
C LEU A 1134 -22.38 6.49 27.93
N ALA A 1135 -23.68 6.60 27.62
CA ALA A 1135 -24.77 6.17 28.52
C ALA A 1135 -24.77 4.66 28.87
N GLY A 1136 -24.24 3.82 27.98
CA GLY A 1136 -24.16 2.36 28.17
C GLY A 1136 -22.82 1.85 28.69
N PHE A 1137 -21.95 2.73 29.20
CA PHE A 1137 -20.62 2.37 29.70
C PHE A 1137 -20.55 2.41 31.22
N GLU A 1138 -19.55 1.73 31.79
CA GLU A 1138 -19.20 1.84 33.20
C GLU A 1138 -17.95 2.73 33.41
N LEU A 1139 -17.93 3.49 34.49
CA LEU A 1139 -16.76 4.33 34.81
C LEU A 1139 -15.54 3.42 35.10
N GLY A 1140 -14.43 3.65 34.40
CA GLY A 1140 -13.23 2.82 34.49
C GLY A 1140 -13.24 1.59 33.59
N GLU A 1141 -14.30 1.34 32.83
CA GLU A 1141 -14.38 0.21 31.89
C GLU A 1141 -13.28 0.29 30.83
N VAL A 1142 -12.54 -0.80 30.64
CA VAL A 1142 -11.37 -0.88 29.75
C VAL A 1142 -11.72 -1.58 28.44
N HIS A 1143 -11.28 -0.98 27.34
CA HIS A 1143 -11.49 -1.48 25.98
C HIS A 1143 -10.18 -1.55 25.20
N SER A 1144 -10.01 -2.59 24.39
CA SER A 1144 -8.94 -2.76 23.42
C SER A 1144 -9.41 -2.25 22.06
N ILE A 1145 -8.88 -1.11 21.63
CA ILE A 1145 -9.36 -0.36 20.46
C ILE A 1145 -8.25 -0.18 19.43
N ALA A 1146 -8.60 -0.32 18.15
CA ALA A 1146 -7.69 -0.06 17.05
C ALA A 1146 -7.33 1.42 16.97
N VAL A 1147 -6.04 1.72 16.80
CA VAL A 1147 -5.54 3.06 16.47
C VAL A 1147 -4.73 2.99 15.18
N SER A 1148 -4.90 3.98 14.32
CA SER A 1148 -4.17 4.09 13.06
C SER A 1148 -4.03 5.56 12.65
N HIS A 1149 -2.92 6.22 13.03
CA HIS A 1149 -2.74 7.65 12.76
C HIS A 1149 -1.27 8.09 12.79
N GLY A 1150 -0.91 9.11 12.00
CA GLY A 1150 0.37 9.84 12.13
C GLY A 1150 0.29 11.09 13.03
N GLU A 1151 -0.92 11.64 13.19
CA GLU A 1151 -1.18 12.91 13.90
C GLU A 1151 -2.23 12.76 15.01
N GLY A 1152 -2.05 11.82 15.93
CA GLY A 1152 -3.02 11.53 16.99
C GLY A 1152 -2.74 12.17 18.35
N LYS A 1153 -1.65 12.93 18.48
CA LYS A 1153 -1.21 13.47 19.77
C LYS A 1153 -2.10 14.64 20.22
N PHE A 1154 -2.86 14.45 21.29
CA PHE A 1154 -3.61 15.54 21.92
C PHE A 1154 -2.70 16.45 22.73
N VAL A 1155 -2.65 17.72 22.34
CA VAL A 1155 -1.83 18.76 22.97
C VAL A 1155 -2.74 19.81 23.58
N VAL A 1156 -2.56 20.05 24.87
CA VAL A 1156 -3.36 21.01 25.66
C VAL A 1156 -2.50 21.64 26.75
N SER A 1157 -2.82 22.88 27.16
CA SER A 1157 -2.17 23.50 28.33
C SER A 1157 -2.64 22.86 29.62
N GLU A 1158 -1.86 22.98 30.70
CA GLU A 1158 -2.23 22.44 32.01
C GLU A 1158 -3.51 23.07 32.55
N GLU A 1159 -3.70 24.38 32.35
CA GLU A 1159 -4.88 25.12 32.81
C GLU A 1159 -6.15 24.60 32.14
N LEU A 1160 -6.11 24.47 30.80
CA LEU A 1160 -7.26 23.96 30.05
C LEU A 1160 -7.50 22.48 30.34
N ALA A 1161 -6.44 21.68 30.52
CA ALA A 1161 -6.60 20.28 30.93
C ALA A 1161 -7.36 20.17 32.25
N LYS A 1162 -6.97 20.93 33.28
CA LYS A 1162 -7.69 20.97 34.58
C LYS A 1162 -9.17 21.32 34.40
N GLU A 1163 -9.48 22.29 33.54
CA GLU A 1163 -10.87 22.65 33.22
C GLU A 1163 -11.62 21.48 32.56
N LEU A 1164 -11.02 20.81 31.57
CA LEU A 1164 -11.63 19.66 30.89
C LEU A 1164 -11.94 18.53 31.87
N PHE A 1165 -11.00 18.18 32.75
CA PHE A 1165 -11.21 17.15 33.77
C PHE A 1165 -12.29 17.55 34.78
N ALA A 1166 -12.25 18.78 35.31
CA ALA A 1166 -13.23 19.28 36.27
C ALA A 1166 -14.66 19.32 35.69
N ASN A 1167 -14.79 19.66 34.40
CA ASN A 1167 -16.07 19.68 33.69
C ASN A 1167 -16.55 18.28 33.26
N GLY A 1168 -15.73 17.23 33.45
CA GLY A 1168 -16.01 15.87 33.02
C GLY A 1168 -16.03 15.67 31.50
N GLN A 1169 -15.18 16.41 30.79
CA GLN A 1169 -15.07 16.40 29.33
C GLN A 1169 -14.07 15.37 28.80
N VAL A 1170 -13.23 14.76 29.64
CA VAL A 1170 -12.31 13.71 29.21
C VAL A 1170 -13.07 12.37 29.17
N ALA A 1171 -13.33 11.88 27.95
CA ALA A 1171 -14.13 10.69 27.71
C ALA A 1171 -13.33 9.40 27.90
N PHE A 1172 -12.13 9.37 27.32
CA PHE A 1172 -11.29 8.19 27.29
C PHE A 1172 -9.83 8.54 27.60
N GLN A 1173 -9.15 7.65 28.30
CA GLN A 1173 -7.71 7.75 28.57
C GLN A 1173 -6.98 6.46 28.21
N TYR A 1174 -5.75 6.57 27.70
CA TYR A 1174 -4.85 5.43 27.49
C TYR A 1174 -4.46 4.81 28.85
N VAL A 1175 -4.38 3.47 28.88
CA VAL A 1175 -4.05 2.70 30.08
C VAL A 1175 -3.03 1.60 29.81
N ASP A 1176 -2.28 1.23 30.85
CA ASP A 1176 -1.38 0.09 30.85
C ASP A 1176 -2.14 -1.25 30.90
N ALA A 1177 -1.39 -2.36 30.95
CA ALA A 1177 -1.95 -3.71 31.01
C ALA A 1177 -2.80 -3.97 32.28
N GLU A 1178 -2.59 -3.20 33.35
CA GLU A 1178 -3.34 -3.28 34.60
C GLU A 1178 -4.54 -2.32 34.63
N GLY A 1179 -4.79 -1.56 33.55
CA GLY A 1179 -5.89 -0.59 33.46
C GLY A 1179 -5.60 0.75 34.14
N ARG A 1180 -4.35 1.03 34.52
CA ARG A 1180 -3.94 2.30 35.11
C ARG A 1180 -3.62 3.31 34.02
N VAL A 1181 -4.03 4.56 34.21
CA VAL A 1181 -3.74 5.65 33.27
C VAL A 1181 -2.23 5.81 33.12
N THR A 1182 -1.77 5.83 31.88
CA THR A 1182 -0.35 6.00 31.57
C THR A 1182 -0.14 6.89 30.36
N ALA A 1183 0.86 7.75 30.44
CA ALA A 1183 1.35 8.52 29.31
C ALA A 1183 2.56 7.88 28.62
N GLU A 1184 3.00 6.72 29.11
CA GLU A 1184 4.20 6.04 28.63
C GLU A 1184 3.92 5.21 27.38
N ALA A 1185 4.88 5.21 26.46
CA ALA A 1185 4.88 4.27 25.34
C ALA A 1185 5.27 2.87 25.85
N PRO A 1186 4.74 1.77 25.26
CA PRO A 1186 3.93 1.73 24.05
C PRO A 1186 2.42 1.95 24.27
N TYR A 1187 1.94 1.98 25.52
CA TYR A 1187 0.51 2.04 25.83
C TYR A 1187 -0.17 3.35 25.39
N ASN A 1188 0.53 4.48 25.54
CA ASN A 1188 0.20 5.75 24.89
C ASN A 1188 1.07 5.89 23.64
N PRO A 1189 0.52 5.61 22.45
CA PRO A 1189 1.34 5.39 21.27
C PRO A 1189 1.69 6.70 20.54
N ASN A 1190 0.98 7.79 20.81
CA ASN A 1190 1.17 9.11 20.19
C ASN A 1190 1.79 10.16 21.12
N GLY A 1191 1.75 9.93 22.43
CA GLY A 1191 2.26 10.87 23.43
C GLY A 1191 1.26 11.96 23.81
N SER A 1192 -0.05 11.69 23.70
CA SER A 1192 -1.11 12.61 24.14
C SER A 1192 -0.91 13.07 25.59
N SER A 1193 -1.07 14.38 25.82
CA SER A 1193 -1.04 15.00 27.15
C SER A 1193 -2.09 14.37 28.06
N TYR A 1194 -1.71 14.08 29.32
CA TYR A 1194 -2.60 13.50 30.35
C TYR A 1194 -3.27 12.19 29.93
N ALA A 1195 -2.63 11.46 29.01
CA ALA A 1195 -3.14 10.23 28.41
C ALA A 1195 -4.51 10.38 27.75
N ILE A 1196 -4.90 11.58 27.32
CA ILE A 1196 -6.21 11.83 26.71
C ILE A 1196 -6.30 11.15 25.33
N GLU A 1197 -7.29 10.29 25.16
CA GLU A 1197 -7.59 9.63 23.89
C GLU A 1197 -8.81 10.23 23.19
N GLY A 1198 -9.79 10.68 23.96
CA GLY A 1198 -11.01 11.30 23.45
C GLY A 1198 -11.67 12.22 24.46
N ILE A 1199 -12.41 13.21 23.96
CA ILE A 1199 -13.10 14.23 24.76
C ILE A 1199 -14.53 14.46 24.26
N VAL A 1200 -15.36 15.02 25.13
CA VAL A 1200 -16.71 15.50 24.82
C VAL A 1200 -16.84 17.01 24.96
N SER A 1201 -17.82 17.60 24.29
CA SER A 1201 -18.20 19.00 24.52
C SER A 1201 -18.73 19.19 25.94
N ARG A 1202 -18.76 20.44 26.40
CA ARG A 1202 -19.22 20.79 27.75
C ARG A 1202 -20.68 20.37 28.03
N ASP A 1203 -21.51 20.33 26.99
CA ASP A 1203 -22.90 19.86 27.02
C ASP A 1203 -23.05 18.36 26.68
N GLY A 1204 -21.94 17.63 26.53
CA GLY A 1204 -21.88 16.19 26.29
C GLY A 1204 -22.31 15.73 24.89
N ARG A 1205 -22.84 16.58 24.01
CA ARG A 1205 -23.48 16.18 22.74
C ARG A 1205 -22.50 15.88 21.60
N ILE A 1206 -21.28 16.40 21.69
CA ILE A 1206 -20.21 16.17 20.72
C ILE A 1206 -19.19 15.22 21.34
N LEU A 1207 -18.85 14.13 20.66
CA LEU A 1207 -17.76 13.21 21.04
C LEU A 1207 -16.69 13.20 19.96
N GLY A 1208 -15.43 13.31 20.37
CA GLY A 1208 -14.27 13.14 19.51
C GLY A 1208 -13.28 12.16 20.12
N LYS A 1209 -12.75 11.21 19.32
CA LYS A 1209 -11.75 10.24 19.79
C LYS A 1209 -10.82 9.77 18.67
N MET A 1210 -9.63 9.26 19.00
CA MET A 1210 -8.64 8.77 18.03
C MET A 1210 -8.82 7.31 17.64
N GLY A 1211 -9.11 6.45 18.62
CA GLY A 1211 -9.33 5.03 18.42
C GLY A 1211 -10.60 4.73 17.64
N HIS A 1212 -10.50 3.79 16.71
CA HIS A 1212 -11.54 3.43 15.77
C HIS A 1212 -12.49 2.37 16.34
N THR A 1213 -13.57 2.85 16.96
CA THR A 1213 -14.66 2.02 17.48
C THR A 1213 -15.43 1.29 16.36
N GLU A 1214 -15.47 1.87 15.16
CA GLU A 1214 -16.15 1.33 13.97
C GLU A 1214 -15.42 0.16 13.30
N ARG A 1215 -14.14 -0.05 13.61
CA ARG A 1215 -13.30 -1.08 12.95
C ARG A 1215 -13.39 -2.47 13.60
N TYR A 1216 -14.45 -2.74 14.37
CA TYR A 1216 -14.65 -4.02 15.06
C TYR A 1216 -15.95 -4.73 14.66
N GLY A 1217 -15.88 -6.06 14.67
CA GLY A 1217 -16.98 -6.97 14.43
C GLY A 1217 -16.63 -8.38 14.93
N LYS A 1218 -17.62 -9.27 14.97
CA LYS A 1218 -17.39 -10.67 15.38
C LYS A 1218 -16.29 -11.32 14.54
N ASN A 1219 -15.43 -12.12 15.18
CA ASN A 1219 -14.27 -12.80 14.59
C ASN A 1219 -13.17 -11.89 14.01
N LEU A 1220 -13.13 -10.61 14.39
CA LEU A 1220 -12.00 -9.73 14.11
C LEU A 1220 -11.04 -9.65 15.31
N PHE A 1221 -9.77 -9.41 15.03
CA PHE A 1221 -8.70 -9.30 16.04
C PHE A 1221 -8.64 -10.50 16.99
N LYS A 1222 -8.83 -11.73 16.47
CA LYS A 1222 -8.94 -12.96 17.29
C LYS A 1222 -7.69 -13.23 18.12
N ASN A 1223 -6.54 -12.74 17.68
CA ASN A 1223 -5.28 -12.85 18.38
C ASN A 1223 -5.05 -11.75 19.42
N ILE A 1224 -6.01 -10.87 19.68
CA ILE A 1224 -5.88 -9.79 20.66
C ILE A 1224 -6.78 -10.07 21.86
N ALA A 1225 -6.26 -9.95 23.08
CA ALA A 1225 -7.05 -10.07 24.31
C ALA A 1225 -7.91 -8.81 24.59
N GLY A 1226 -8.79 -8.87 25.59
CA GLY A 1226 -9.56 -7.72 26.07
C GLY A 1226 -10.89 -7.44 25.33
N ASN A 1227 -11.74 -6.62 25.94
CA ASN A 1227 -13.03 -6.20 25.40
C ASN A 1227 -12.84 -5.22 24.23
N LYS A 1228 -13.34 -5.52 23.04
CA LYS A 1228 -13.21 -4.66 21.85
C LYS A 1228 -14.49 -3.89 21.52
N GLU A 1229 -15.60 -4.22 22.18
CA GLU A 1229 -16.91 -3.66 21.84
C GLU A 1229 -17.17 -2.39 22.64
N GLN A 1230 -17.33 -1.28 21.95
CA GLN A 1230 -17.77 0.00 22.53
C GLN A 1230 -19.16 0.34 21.99
N ALA A 1231 -20.12 0.56 22.88
CA ALA A 1231 -21.53 0.75 22.53
C ALA A 1231 -21.89 2.15 21.98
N LEU A 1232 -20.92 2.94 21.48
CA LEU A 1232 -21.11 4.34 21.06
C LEU A 1232 -22.28 4.53 20.08
N PHE A 1233 -22.32 3.74 19.01
CA PHE A 1233 -23.34 3.84 17.96
C PHE A 1233 -24.73 3.48 18.48
N ARG A 1234 -24.82 2.46 19.34
CA ARG A 1234 -26.06 2.00 19.98
C ARG A 1234 -26.59 3.08 20.92
N ASN A 1235 -25.74 3.63 21.79
CA ASN A 1235 -26.09 4.68 22.73
C ASN A 1235 -26.63 5.93 22.00
N ALA A 1236 -26.00 6.31 20.89
CA ALA A 1236 -26.46 7.42 20.07
C ALA A 1236 -27.85 7.22 19.48
N VAL A 1237 -28.15 6.01 19.01
CA VAL A 1237 -29.49 5.67 18.48
C VAL A 1237 -30.53 5.67 19.60
N GLU A 1238 -30.23 5.06 20.74
CA GLU A 1238 -31.16 4.96 21.86
C GLU A 1238 -31.48 6.31 22.50
N TYR A 1239 -30.53 7.25 22.50
CA TYR A 1239 -30.77 8.63 22.94
C TYR A 1239 -31.98 9.28 22.24
N PHE A 1240 -32.18 9.04 20.94
CA PHE A 1240 -33.31 9.57 20.19
C PHE A 1240 -34.58 8.72 20.28
N ARG A 1241 -34.45 7.40 20.48
CA ARG A 1241 -35.62 6.51 20.66
C ARG A 1241 -36.34 6.72 21.98
N LYS A 1242 -35.62 7.25 22.99
CA LYS A 1242 -36.09 7.34 24.38
C LYS A 1242 -36.46 5.99 24.99
N SER A 1243 -35.90 4.89 24.47
CA SER A 1243 -36.00 3.58 25.11
C SER A 1243 -35.25 3.64 26.43
N LYS A 1244 -35.89 3.17 27.51
CA LYS A 1244 -35.27 3.09 28.85
C LYS A 1244 -34.45 1.82 29.00
#